data_AF-A0A7V2H6T1-F1
#
_entry.id   AF-A0A7V2H6T1-F1
#
_cell.length_a   1.000
_cell.length_b   1.000
_cell.length_c   1.000
_cell.angle_alpha   90.00
_cell.angle_beta   90.00
_cell.angle_gamma   90.00
#
_symmetry.space_group_name_H-M   'P 1'
#
loop_
_entity.id
_entity.type
_entity.pdbx_description
1 polymer ?
#
loop_
_entity_poly.entity_id
_entity_poly.type
_entity_poly.pdbx_seq_one_letter_code
_entity_poly.pdbx_strand_id
1 'polypeptide(L)'
;MSAAAPHFQRKPIKMNGLRRKFRPGMHLLSLEPRLLMARAAVAQLPLPTAAGSEFVIDNWDNDVNSTQFLANDFAANNGTLGTTALSLSAESNSPIGNSLRLTRGGGTFGGYFTYLFGPSHAGGSAVTGRFLDSQDIYRGFGGLENRSIEQIKFDVKHALSAPLVIKLELKDEAGRIVSATRSTPATGSGWSTVTLNLPGDFSGAAGFDWRQIDHVVFVVEDSLNAPNWTFLLDNVRLVDVDGAYPDFAAMTNPGDGSLLPQYTDGFLDHIRRLTSLYFIDAASPFAATGGMIQDTSRSTALTTIGGVGFQLNSYIIDAEHGYLPRASAAQRVVNLLRFLWNAPQNSGTSNVAGYEGFFYHFFDITGRRDGTNELSPIDTALAIAGVVTAGQYFTGQDALETEIRTLAHNIYARVNWRFMLNPSGPEANQFFLAWKPETNVSDYQYFVPGRPGRFTGTSTNPLTIDYYTDEGMLLALLAMGAPNPAFRVGRAGWDAIFRSQNPGSNFVQSYQGALFTYQFASVWLDTDRLGSDNHPTKPIDFFENTRRAIQATRNYAIANTTNRDTWFGGAGATRWGISATAGPFGFYFADAARPAALNINQDNPLEVGTVTPYAVGSSIAHEPQLAIESLWRMARHEDLNQDGKPDLLHPRFGFVDAFTLDIADAALRGGSGGNIRPQGVTGPWANSNGYAIDNGPMLGMIDNYLSGQFIPGLFASHPGIRVALNELFPDLPPVVLATTFPFETGPNRVTFQFSENVQPSLAPADLVLTNLTTAATIDPALLAVQYDSATNTASFRYTADGGRLPDGNYRAVLPAAGVTDVGGHALESDSAIDFFVFSGDANRDRTVNIGDFSILAANFNLPGTFSLGDYNYNGTTEIGDFSILAAKFNTTLPAARPAAVATSTPAMPAAANSQFARLFSDRSVMELLEPVSGDV
;
A
#
# COMPACT_ATOMS: atom_id res chain seq x y z
N MET A 1 32.75 -14.13 -44.54
CA MET A 1 31.87 -15.18 -45.10
C MET A 1 30.83 -15.55 -44.06
N SER A 2 29.63 -15.96 -44.45
CA SER A 2 28.54 -16.26 -43.52
C SER A 2 28.67 -17.64 -42.89
N ALA A 3 28.32 -17.73 -41.61
CA ALA A 3 27.89 -18.95 -40.93
C ALA A 3 26.60 -18.59 -40.18
N ALA A 4 25.55 -19.41 -40.31
CA ALA A 4 24.20 -19.00 -39.91
C ALA A 4 23.94 -19.24 -38.41
N ALA A 5 23.36 -18.23 -37.74
CA ALA A 5 22.66 -18.45 -36.49
C ALA A 5 21.37 -19.24 -36.76
N PRO A 6 20.98 -20.22 -35.92
CA PRO A 6 19.77 -21.01 -36.12
C PRO A 6 18.52 -20.15 -35.84
N HIS A 7 17.81 -19.75 -36.90
CA HIS A 7 16.51 -19.09 -36.79
C HIS A 7 15.47 -20.03 -36.16
N PHE A 8 15.29 -19.95 -34.84
CA PHE A 8 14.13 -20.51 -34.17
C PHE A 8 12.88 -19.69 -34.47
N GLN A 9 12.28 -19.92 -35.65
CA GLN A 9 10.90 -19.52 -35.93
C GLN A 9 9.94 -20.36 -35.06
N ARG A 10 9.81 -20.03 -33.76
CA ARG A 10 8.59 -20.36 -33.01
C ARG A 10 7.45 -19.62 -33.72
N LYS A 11 6.61 -20.33 -34.47
CA LYS A 11 5.40 -19.76 -35.08
C LYS A 11 4.56 -19.07 -34.00
N PRO A 12 3.93 -17.91 -34.27
CA PRO A 12 3.04 -17.28 -33.30
C PRO A 12 1.84 -18.19 -33.03
N ILE A 13 1.88 -18.90 -31.90
CA ILE A 13 0.73 -19.62 -31.37
C ILE A 13 -0.21 -18.56 -30.82
N LYS A 14 -1.38 -18.41 -31.44
CA LYS A 14 -2.35 -17.37 -31.10
C LYS A 14 -2.68 -17.40 -29.60
N MET A 15 -2.51 -16.28 -28.90
CA MET A 15 -2.93 -16.07 -27.51
C MET A 15 -4.46 -16.06 -27.38
N ASN A 16 -5.09 -17.21 -27.61
CA ASN A 16 -6.52 -17.44 -27.39
C ASN A 16 -6.82 -17.99 -25.99
N GLY A 17 -5.81 -18.17 -25.12
CA GLY A 17 -5.94 -18.82 -23.80
C GLY A 17 -6.90 -18.10 -22.84
N LEU A 18 -6.91 -16.76 -22.83
CA LEU A 18 -7.83 -15.98 -21.99
C LEU A 18 -9.29 -15.96 -22.50
N ARG A 19 -9.61 -16.62 -23.63
CA ARG A 19 -11.01 -16.80 -24.06
C ARG A 19 -11.67 -17.90 -23.22
N ARG A 20 -12.24 -17.53 -22.07
CA ARG A 20 -13.19 -18.33 -21.27
C ARG A 20 -14.24 -19.00 -22.18
N LYS A 21 -14.02 -20.27 -22.55
CA LYS A 21 -15.10 -21.15 -23.00
C LYS A 21 -15.89 -21.59 -21.78
N PHE A 22 -16.74 -20.70 -21.27
CA PHE A 22 -17.89 -21.14 -20.48
C PHE A 22 -18.67 -22.16 -21.33
N ARG A 23 -18.71 -23.42 -20.88
CA ARG A 23 -19.74 -24.37 -21.26
C ARG A 23 -20.58 -24.64 -20.00
N PRO A 24 -21.92 -24.60 -20.09
CA PRO A 24 -22.77 -24.55 -18.92
C PRO A 24 -22.80 -25.91 -18.22
N GLY A 25 -22.33 -25.94 -16.97
CA GLY A 25 -22.29 -27.13 -16.11
C GLY A 25 -22.81 -26.87 -14.68
N MET A 26 -23.33 -25.68 -14.38
CA MET A 26 -24.18 -25.50 -13.20
C MET A 26 -25.52 -26.20 -13.47
N HIS A 27 -25.90 -27.13 -12.61
CA HIS A 27 -27.27 -27.66 -12.62
C HIS A 27 -28.24 -26.55 -12.24
N LEU A 28 -29.25 -26.31 -13.09
CA LEU A 28 -30.25 -25.28 -12.86
C LEU A 28 -31.09 -25.61 -11.61
N LEU A 29 -30.89 -24.84 -10.55
CA LEU A 29 -32.03 -24.20 -9.90
C LEU A 29 -32.24 -22.85 -10.60
N SER A 30 -33.49 -22.49 -10.87
CA SER A 30 -33.83 -21.53 -11.94
C SER A 30 -33.49 -20.08 -11.60
N LEU A 31 -32.44 -19.56 -12.25
CA LEU A 31 -32.19 -18.13 -12.42
C LEU A 31 -32.23 -17.82 -13.92
N GLU A 32 -33.15 -16.93 -14.32
CA GLU A 32 -33.39 -16.61 -15.74
C GLU A 32 -32.35 -15.61 -16.29
N PRO A 33 -31.99 -15.69 -17.58
CA PRO A 33 -30.79 -15.04 -18.10
C PRO A 33 -30.99 -13.56 -18.45
N ARG A 34 -30.05 -12.71 -18.01
CA ARG A 34 -29.93 -11.30 -18.44
C ARG A 34 -28.49 -10.90 -18.72
N LEU A 35 -28.04 -11.10 -19.97
CA LEU A 35 -26.87 -10.39 -20.52
C LEU A 35 -26.87 -10.44 -22.05
N LEU A 36 -27.60 -9.50 -22.68
CA LEU A 36 -27.46 -9.14 -24.11
C LEU A 36 -28.32 -7.90 -24.42
N MET A 37 -27.69 -6.75 -24.67
CA MET A 37 -28.39 -5.57 -25.20
C MET A 37 -28.61 -5.74 -26.72
N ALA A 38 -29.79 -6.22 -27.10
CA ALA A 38 -30.31 -6.14 -28.46
C ALA A 38 -31.73 -5.55 -28.41
N ARG A 39 -31.99 -4.47 -29.16
CA ARG A 39 -33.29 -3.77 -29.13
C ARG A 39 -34.40 -4.62 -29.78
N ALA A 40 -35.22 -5.25 -28.95
CA ALA A 40 -36.55 -5.74 -29.32
C ALA A 40 -37.58 -5.23 -28.30
N ALA A 41 -38.30 -4.17 -28.67
CA ALA A 41 -39.53 -3.70 -28.03
C ALA A 41 -39.53 -3.51 -26.49
N VAL A 42 -38.50 -2.86 -25.92
CA VAL A 42 -38.63 -2.05 -24.70
C VAL A 42 -38.21 -0.62 -25.05
N ALA A 43 -38.98 0.37 -24.62
CA ALA A 43 -38.85 1.75 -25.11
C ALA A 43 -37.67 2.51 -24.48
N GLN A 44 -36.81 3.06 -25.35
CA GLN A 44 -35.76 4.04 -25.01
C GLN A 44 -35.81 5.19 -26.04
N LEU A 45 -36.07 6.41 -25.57
CA LEU A 45 -36.01 7.69 -26.28
C LEU A 45 -35.70 8.81 -25.23
N PRO A 46 -35.25 10.02 -25.60
CA PRO A 46 -33.92 10.36 -26.15
C PRO A 46 -33.23 11.48 -25.33
N LEU A 47 -32.17 12.11 -25.85
CA LEU A 47 -31.39 13.22 -25.26
C LEU A 47 -30.91 14.21 -26.36
N PRO A 48 -30.36 15.41 -26.06
CA PRO A 48 -30.24 16.11 -24.76
C PRO A 48 -31.28 17.26 -24.62
N THR A 49 -31.06 18.56 -24.28
CA THR A 49 -29.96 19.54 -24.53
C THR A 49 -29.78 20.59 -23.40
N ALA A 50 -28.51 20.99 -23.18
CA ALA A 50 -28.02 22.30 -22.66
C ALA A 50 -28.19 22.72 -21.17
N ALA A 51 -27.02 23.01 -20.55
CA ALA A 51 -26.72 23.90 -19.40
C ALA A 51 -27.16 23.51 -17.96
N GLY A 52 -26.18 23.26 -17.06
CA GLY A 52 -26.38 22.98 -15.63
C GLY A 52 -25.07 22.62 -14.88
N SER A 53 -24.91 21.32 -14.54
CA SER A 53 -23.74 20.63 -13.95
C SER A 53 -23.48 20.78 -12.43
N GLU A 54 -22.92 19.71 -11.82
CA GLU A 54 -23.51 19.10 -10.60
C GLU A 54 -22.71 17.87 -10.06
N PHE A 55 -22.71 17.57 -8.75
CA PHE A 55 -21.95 16.43 -8.14
C PHE A 55 -22.63 15.60 -7.01
N VAL A 56 -23.44 14.61 -7.39
CA VAL A 56 -24.13 13.63 -6.50
C VAL A 56 -23.19 12.91 -5.51
N ILE A 57 -23.70 12.49 -4.34
CA ILE A 57 -23.12 11.34 -3.61
C ILE A 57 -23.84 10.03 -3.99
N ASP A 58 -23.05 9.09 -4.51
CA ASP A 58 -23.36 7.66 -4.70
C ASP A 58 -23.06 6.88 -3.39
N ASN A 59 -23.72 5.74 -3.14
CA ASN A 59 -23.41 4.84 -2.03
C ASN A 59 -22.50 3.65 -2.42
N TRP A 60 -21.91 3.70 -3.61
CA TRP A 60 -20.63 3.11 -4.01
C TRP A 60 -20.54 1.64 -4.45
N ASP A 61 -21.65 0.93 -4.61
CA ASP A 61 -21.69 -0.39 -5.27
C ASP A 61 -22.47 -0.42 -6.61
N ASN A 62 -23.27 0.62 -6.91
CA ASN A 62 -24.23 0.67 -8.02
C ASN A 62 -25.31 -0.45 -8.00
N ASP A 63 -25.45 -1.23 -6.92
CA ASP A 63 -26.38 -2.37 -6.80
C ASP A 63 -27.06 -2.44 -5.41
N VAL A 64 -27.66 -1.31 -5.03
CA VAL A 64 -28.22 -1.11 -3.68
C VAL A 64 -29.44 -2.02 -3.44
N ASN A 65 -29.30 -2.96 -2.51
CA ASN A 65 -30.24 -4.05 -2.30
C ASN A 65 -30.96 -3.99 -0.94
N SER A 66 -32.07 -4.73 -0.83
CA SER A 66 -32.98 -4.71 0.32
C SER A 66 -32.37 -5.06 1.67
N THR A 67 -31.19 -5.68 1.70
CA THR A 67 -30.47 -6.05 2.93
C THR A 67 -29.76 -4.87 3.57
N GLN A 68 -29.30 -3.90 2.78
CA GLN A 68 -28.55 -2.72 3.26
C GLN A 68 -29.44 -1.69 3.96
N PHE A 69 -30.77 -1.71 3.72
CA PHE A 69 -31.70 -0.67 4.18
C PHE A 69 -32.34 -0.91 5.56
N LEU A 70 -32.00 -2.00 6.25
CA LEU A 70 -32.69 -2.43 7.48
C LEU A 70 -31.89 -2.19 8.78
N ALA A 71 -30.71 -1.58 8.69
CA ALA A 71 -29.94 -1.13 9.85
C ALA A 71 -30.18 0.36 10.10
N ASN A 72 -30.73 0.71 11.27
CA ASN A 72 -30.73 2.06 11.81
C ASN A 72 -30.16 2.01 13.23
N ASP A 73 -29.03 2.69 13.45
CA ASP A 73 -28.35 2.80 14.76
C ASP A 73 -28.78 4.06 15.55
N PHE A 74 -29.61 4.92 14.94
CA PHE A 74 -30.06 6.19 15.52
C PHE A 74 -31.39 5.99 16.27
N ALA A 75 -31.31 5.80 17.59
CA ALA A 75 -32.42 5.48 18.49
C ALA A 75 -33.54 6.54 18.59
N ALA A 76 -33.39 7.71 17.97
CA ALA A 76 -34.40 8.77 17.94
C ALA A 76 -35.47 8.58 16.85
N ASN A 77 -35.18 7.79 15.81
CA ASN A 77 -36.00 7.74 14.59
C ASN A 77 -37.07 6.62 14.67
N ASN A 78 -38.25 6.97 15.19
CA ASN A 78 -39.39 6.06 15.31
C ASN A 78 -40.39 6.21 14.15
N GLY A 79 -40.63 5.14 13.38
CA GLY A 79 -41.67 5.12 12.34
C GLY A 79 -41.75 3.81 11.55
N THR A 80 -42.82 3.64 10.76
CA THR A 80 -43.09 2.41 10.01
C THR A 80 -42.75 2.59 8.53
N LEU A 81 -41.83 1.78 7.98
CA LEU A 81 -41.49 1.81 6.56
C LEU A 81 -42.69 1.45 5.68
N GLY A 82 -43.02 2.33 4.74
CA GLY A 82 -43.97 2.08 3.65
C GLY A 82 -43.31 1.37 2.46
N THR A 83 -44.06 1.17 1.38
CA THR A 83 -43.54 0.59 0.12
C THR A 83 -42.73 1.61 -0.69
N THR A 84 -41.55 1.98 -0.20
CA THR A 84 -40.62 2.90 -0.88
C THR A 84 -39.63 2.11 -1.74
N ALA A 85 -39.34 2.61 -2.94
CA ALA A 85 -38.31 2.08 -3.84
C ALA A 85 -37.20 3.13 -4.04
N LEU A 86 -35.95 2.71 -3.89
CA LEU A 86 -34.78 3.49 -4.28
C LEU A 86 -34.35 3.09 -5.70
N SER A 87 -33.87 4.04 -6.49
CA SER A 87 -32.99 3.76 -7.63
C SER A 87 -31.97 4.86 -7.82
N LEU A 88 -31.08 4.66 -8.79
CA LEU A 88 -30.34 5.73 -9.44
C LEU A 88 -31.27 6.50 -10.41
N SER A 89 -31.08 7.81 -10.59
CA SER A 89 -31.87 8.70 -11.47
C SER A 89 -31.03 9.34 -12.57
N ALA A 90 -31.56 9.31 -13.80
CA ALA A 90 -30.99 9.96 -14.97
C ALA A 90 -31.32 11.46 -15.10
N GLU A 91 -31.96 12.07 -14.08
CA GLU A 91 -32.28 13.51 -14.06
C GLU A 91 -31.21 14.37 -13.35
N SER A 92 -30.05 13.78 -13.08
CA SER A 92 -28.83 14.50 -12.75
C SER A 92 -28.32 15.29 -13.96
N ASN A 93 -27.85 16.51 -13.72
CA ASN A 93 -26.99 17.25 -14.64
C ASN A 93 -25.50 16.87 -14.46
N SER A 94 -25.20 16.00 -13.47
CA SER A 94 -23.85 15.57 -13.13
C SER A 94 -23.20 14.73 -14.24
N PRO A 95 -21.91 14.96 -14.54
CA PRO A 95 -21.18 14.13 -15.49
C PRO A 95 -20.73 12.77 -14.93
N ILE A 96 -20.83 12.52 -13.61
CA ILE A 96 -20.56 11.19 -12.99
C ILE A 96 -21.84 10.58 -12.40
N GLY A 97 -22.69 11.42 -11.83
CA GLY A 97 -23.75 10.97 -10.94
C GLY A 97 -25.03 10.52 -11.65
N ASN A 98 -25.62 9.45 -11.12
CA ASN A 98 -27.08 9.28 -11.20
C ASN A 98 -27.64 9.71 -9.84
N SER A 99 -28.51 10.72 -9.81
CA SER A 99 -29.08 11.26 -8.56
C SER A 99 -29.79 10.19 -7.73
N LEU A 100 -29.73 10.32 -6.40
CA LEU A 100 -30.34 9.35 -5.49
C LEU A 100 -31.87 9.45 -5.55
N ARG A 101 -32.53 8.52 -6.25
CA ARG A 101 -33.97 8.56 -6.53
C ARG A 101 -34.78 7.84 -5.46
N LEU A 102 -35.47 8.61 -4.64
CA LEU A 102 -36.40 8.12 -3.62
C LEU A 102 -37.84 8.17 -4.17
N THR A 103 -38.46 7.01 -4.37
CA THR A 103 -39.83 6.89 -4.93
C THR A 103 -40.77 6.22 -3.94
N ARG A 104 -41.81 6.93 -3.48
CA ARG A 104 -42.74 6.44 -2.45
C ARG A 104 -43.96 5.72 -3.02
N GLY A 105 -44.32 4.57 -2.46
CA GLY A 105 -45.65 3.96 -2.57
C GLY A 105 -46.54 4.31 -1.36
N GLY A 106 -47.86 4.30 -1.55
CA GLY A 106 -48.83 4.87 -0.60
C GLY A 106 -48.76 4.33 0.84
N GLY A 107 -48.86 5.24 1.82
CA GLY A 107 -48.88 4.97 3.27
C GLY A 107 -48.95 6.28 4.07
N THR A 108 -48.80 6.23 5.40
CA THR A 108 -48.84 7.40 6.30
C THR A 108 -47.51 7.78 6.96
N PHE A 109 -46.44 7.02 6.68
CA PHE A 109 -45.06 7.40 7.02
C PHE A 109 -44.16 7.12 5.81
N GLY A 110 -42.91 7.62 5.84
CA GLY A 110 -42.04 7.59 4.66
C GLY A 110 -40.59 8.01 4.93
N GLY A 111 -40.10 7.88 6.16
CA GLY A 111 -38.68 8.05 6.45
C GLY A 111 -37.83 7.03 5.69
N TYR A 112 -36.64 7.44 5.29
CA TYR A 112 -35.66 6.63 4.60
C TYR A 112 -34.25 6.93 5.13
N PHE A 113 -33.34 5.97 5.05
CA PHE A 113 -31.97 6.09 5.51
C PHE A 113 -31.03 5.78 4.35
N THR A 114 -30.15 6.73 4.01
CA THR A 114 -29.04 6.49 3.08
C THR A 114 -27.71 6.67 3.79
N TYR A 115 -26.82 5.71 3.61
CA TYR A 115 -25.43 5.79 4.05
C TYR A 115 -24.63 6.36 2.89
N LEU A 116 -24.17 7.60 3.03
CA LEU A 116 -23.35 8.29 2.03
C LEU A 116 -21.97 7.66 1.84
N PHE A 117 -21.55 6.79 2.77
CA PHE A 117 -20.14 6.47 3.02
C PHE A 117 -19.91 4.96 3.25
N GLY A 118 -20.51 4.14 2.38
CA GLY A 118 -20.27 2.69 2.32
C GLY A 118 -21.14 1.84 3.27
N PRO A 119 -21.17 0.51 3.08
CA PRO A 119 -22.17 -0.36 3.67
C PRO A 119 -21.89 -0.70 5.14
N SER A 120 -22.87 -0.50 6.02
CA SER A 120 -22.93 -1.12 7.35
C SER A 120 -23.54 -2.52 7.24
N HIS A 121 -22.82 -3.57 7.66
CA HIS A 121 -23.38 -4.93 7.65
C HIS A 121 -24.15 -5.22 8.95
N ALA A 122 -25.42 -5.61 8.83
CA ALA A 122 -26.27 -5.92 9.99
C ALA A 122 -25.77 -7.18 10.73
N GLY A 123 -25.38 -7.07 12.00
CA GLY A 123 -24.83 -8.23 12.72
C GLY A 123 -24.23 -8.04 14.11
N GLY A 124 -24.73 -7.13 14.96
CA GLY A 124 -24.51 -7.24 16.41
C GLY A 124 -23.06 -7.20 16.91
N SER A 125 -22.21 -6.31 16.39
CA SER A 125 -20.94 -5.91 17.01
C SER A 125 -20.57 -4.50 16.52
N ALA A 126 -20.22 -3.60 17.44
CA ALA A 126 -19.79 -2.25 17.07
C ALA A 126 -18.38 -2.31 16.48
N VAL A 127 -18.23 -1.89 15.21
CA VAL A 127 -16.93 -1.80 14.53
C VAL A 127 -16.52 -0.33 14.51
N THR A 128 -15.63 0.06 15.43
CA THR A 128 -15.03 1.39 15.47
C THR A 128 -14.04 1.57 14.32
N GLY A 129 -14.19 2.64 13.54
CA GLY A 129 -13.16 3.06 12.58
C GLY A 129 -13.63 3.24 11.14
N ARG A 130 -14.64 4.10 10.94
CA ARG A 130 -14.88 4.81 9.67
C ARG A 130 -15.04 6.28 10.02
N PHE A 131 -14.46 7.17 9.23
CA PHE A 131 -14.35 8.57 9.60
C PHE A 131 -14.62 9.49 8.40
N LEU A 132 -15.20 10.65 8.71
CA LEU A 132 -15.19 11.87 7.93
C LEU A 132 -14.86 13.02 8.90
N ASP A 133 -13.66 12.97 9.51
CA ASP A 133 -13.16 14.07 10.32
C ASP A 133 -13.19 15.37 9.49
N SER A 134 -13.99 16.36 9.91
CA SER A 134 -14.08 17.63 9.18
C SER A 134 -12.88 18.56 9.40
N GLN A 135 -12.05 18.37 10.43
CA GLN A 135 -10.72 18.98 10.52
C GLN A 135 -9.65 18.27 9.67
N ASP A 136 -9.78 16.97 9.44
CA ASP A 136 -8.93 16.23 8.51
C ASP A 136 -9.26 16.53 7.04
N ILE A 137 -10.49 16.93 6.75
CA ILE A 137 -10.81 17.58 5.48
C ILE A 137 -9.91 18.80 5.26
N TYR A 138 -9.50 19.56 6.29
CA TYR A 138 -8.53 20.67 6.15
C TYR A 138 -7.07 20.24 6.06
N ARG A 139 -6.70 19.03 6.51
CA ARG A 139 -5.28 18.61 6.56
C ARG A 139 -4.65 18.36 5.20
N GLY A 140 -5.46 18.14 4.17
CA GLY A 140 -5.01 17.88 2.80
C GLY A 140 -4.21 19.00 2.14
N PHE A 141 -3.91 20.13 2.80
CA PHE A 141 -2.89 21.07 2.33
C PHE A 141 -2.04 21.62 3.48
N GLY A 142 -0.78 21.18 3.55
CA GLY A 142 0.25 21.77 4.40
C GLY A 142 0.49 23.23 4.02
N GLY A 143 -0.17 24.15 4.73
CA GLY A 143 -0.26 25.57 4.39
C GLY A 143 -1.65 26.18 4.58
N LEU A 144 -2.71 25.37 4.70
CA LEU A 144 -4.10 25.83 4.92
C LEU A 144 -4.60 25.62 6.36
N GLU A 145 -3.71 25.63 7.35
CA GLU A 145 -3.94 25.31 8.78
C GLU A 145 -5.01 26.16 9.53
N ASN A 146 -5.70 27.08 8.85
CA ASN A 146 -6.63 28.05 9.44
C ASN A 146 -8.00 28.13 8.72
N ARG A 147 -8.37 27.13 7.89
CA ARG A 147 -9.67 27.09 7.18
C ARG A 147 -10.66 26.15 7.89
N SER A 148 -11.96 26.39 7.72
CA SER A 148 -13.05 25.59 8.29
C SER A 148 -14.24 25.44 7.36
N ILE A 149 -14.87 24.25 7.28
CA ILE A 149 -16.13 23.99 6.59
C ILE A 149 -17.23 24.69 7.39
N GLU A 150 -17.61 25.87 6.91
CA GLU A 150 -18.74 26.62 7.45
C GLU A 150 -20.08 26.05 6.95
N GLN A 151 -20.11 25.35 5.81
CA GLN A 151 -21.34 24.92 5.16
C GLN A 151 -21.26 23.54 4.49
N ILE A 152 -22.27 22.69 4.74
CA ILE A 152 -22.63 21.56 3.87
C ILE A 152 -23.73 22.05 2.91
N LYS A 153 -23.54 21.84 1.61
CA LYS A 153 -24.54 22.15 0.57
C LYS A 153 -24.91 20.89 -0.18
N PHE A 154 -26.17 20.72 -0.55
CA PHE A 154 -26.65 19.58 -1.34
C PHE A 154 -27.84 20.00 -2.20
N ASP A 155 -27.92 19.52 -3.43
CA ASP A 155 -29.02 19.85 -4.34
C ASP A 155 -30.14 18.80 -4.24
N VAL A 156 -31.37 19.28 -4.36
CA VAL A 156 -32.59 18.49 -4.20
C VAL A 156 -33.64 18.86 -5.24
N LYS A 157 -34.48 17.89 -5.62
CA LYS A 157 -35.56 18.06 -6.60
C LYS A 157 -36.74 17.14 -6.32
N HIS A 158 -37.96 17.68 -6.31
CA HIS A 158 -39.20 16.90 -6.22
C HIS A 158 -40.39 17.65 -6.84
N ALA A 159 -41.29 16.89 -7.48
CA ALA A 159 -42.47 17.46 -8.15
C ALA A 159 -43.65 17.77 -7.20
N LEU A 160 -43.44 17.79 -5.87
CA LEU A 160 -44.52 18.05 -4.91
C LEU A 160 -44.89 19.53 -4.88
N SER A 161 -46.17 19.80 -4.63
CA SER A 161 -46.74 21.15 -4.55
C SER A 161 -46.42 21.89 -3.24
N ALA A 162 -45.76 21.24 -2.29
CA ALA A 162 -45.32 21.81 -1.02
C ALA A 162 -43.96 21.20 -0.62
N PRO A 163 -43.19 21.88 0.26
CA PRO A 163 -41.93 21.36 0.78
C PRO A 163 -42.01 19.96 1.40
N LEU A 164 -40.97 19.16 1.16
CA LEU A 164 -40.57 18.09 2.06
C LEU A 164 -39.70 18.67 3.18
N VAL A 165 -39.58 17.95 4.29
CA VAL A 165 -38.58 18.23 5.31
C VAL A 165 -37.41 17.26 5.11
N ILE A 166 -36.18 17.76 5.23
CA ILE A 166 -34.96 16.96 5.23
C ILE A 166 -34.27 17.18 6.56
N LYS A 167 -33.89 16.08 7.20
CA LYS A 167 -33.05 16.05 8.39
C LYS A 167 -31.72 15.42 8.00
N LEU A 168 -30.62 16.13 8.20
CA LEU A 168 -29.27 15.59 8.09
C LEU A 168 -28.80 15.26 9.49
N GLU A 169 -28.57 13.97 9.78
CA GLU A 169 -27.96 13.51 11.03
C GLU A 169 -26.48 13.22 10.81
N LEU A 170 -25.66 13.65 11.77
CA LEU A 170 -24.23 13.34 11.83
C LEU A 170 -23.95 12.60 13.15
N LYS A 171 -23.06 11.61 13.14
CA LYS A 171 -22.60 10.88 14.33
C LYS A 171 -21.09 11.04 14.46
N ASP A 172 -20.58 11.32 15.65
CA ASP A 172 -19.14 11.34 15.92
C ASP A 172 -18.60 9.98 16.41
N GLU A 173 -17.28 9.80 16.42
CA GLU A 173 -16.61 8.58 16.93
C GLU A 173 -16.99 8.22 18.38
N ALA A 174 -17.33 9.20 19.21
CA ALA A 174 -17.80 8.97 20.58
C ALA A 174 -19.29 8.59 20.64
N GLY A 175 -19.94 8.39 19.49
CA GLY A 175 -21.34 8.03 19.35
C GLY A 175 -22.31 9.17 19.62
N ARG A 176 -21.84 10.42 19.73
CA ARG A 176 -22.71 11.59 19.90
C ARG A 176 -23.36 11.89 18.55
N ILE A 177 -24.61 12.36 18.59
CA ILE A 177 -25.40 12.62 17.39
C ILE A 177 -25.81 14.10 17.37
N VAL A 178 -25.63 14.74 16.22
CA VAL A 178 -26.21 16.05 15.91
C VAL A 178 -27.17 15.93 14.75
N SER A 179 -28.15 16.82 14.66
CA SER A 179 -29.02 16.86 13.50
C SER A 179 -29.47 18.27 13.14
N ALA A 180 -29.45 18.58 11.84
CA ALA A 180 -29.98 19.81 11.28
C ALA A 180 -31.18 19.52 10.39
N THR A 181 -32.22 20.34 10.50
CA THR A 181 -33.48 20.17 9.76
C THR A 181 -33.72 21.36 8.85
N ARG A 182 -34.12 21.08 7.60
CA ARG A 182 -34.49 22.07 6.58
C ARG A 182 -35.69 21.61 5.78
N SER A 183 -36.65 22.51 5.61
CA SER A 183 -37.64 22.37 4.54
C SER A 183 -36.96 22.61 3.20
N THR A 184 -37.24 21.76 2.21
CA THR A 184 -36.85 22.01 0.82
C THR A 184 -37.58 23.23 0.26
N PRO A 185 -37.05 23.91 -0.77
CA PRO A 185 -37.88 24.75 -1.63
C PRO A 185 -39.03 23.94 -2.27
N ALA A 186 -40.11 24.60 -2.67
CA ALA A 186 -41.13 24.00 -3.54
C ALA A 186 -40.60 24.00 -4.98
N THR A 187 -39.82 22.98 -5.35
CA THR A 187 -38.95 22.98 -6.54
C THR A 187 -39.66 22.86 -7.89
N GLY A 188 -40.88 22.31 -7.91
CA GLY A 188 -41.48 21.85 -9.16
C GLY A 188 -40.57 20.83 -9.86
N SER A 189 -40.44 20.90 -11.18
CA SER A 189 -39.52 20.01 -11.93
C SER A 189 -38.05 20.46 -11.92
N GLY A 190 -37.70 21.53 -11.20
CA GLY A 190 -36.34 22.08 -11.12
C GLY A 190 -35.50 21.49 -9.98
N TRP A 191 -34.20 21.80 -10.01
CA TRP A 191 -33.25 21.52 -8.92
C TRP A 191 -33.10 22.75 -8.01
N SER A 192 -32.70 22.53 -6.75
CA SER A 192 -32.39 23.62 -5.81
C SER A 192 -31.39 23.20 -4.74
N THR A 193 -30.49 24.12 -4.35
CA THR A 193 -29.50 23.89 -3.29
C THR A 193 -30.10 24.11 -1.91
N VAL A 194 -30.02 23.11 -1.05
CA VAL A 194 -30.13 23.25 0.41
C VAL A 194 -28.74 23.57 0.97
N THR A 195 -28.69 24.42 1.99
CA THR A 195 -27.46 24.78 2.71
C THR A 195 -27.68 24.62 4.21
N LEU A 196 -26.69 24.03 4.88
CA LEU A 196 -26.62 23.83 6.32
C LEU A 196 -25.32 24.43 6.85
N ASN A 197 -25.42 25.37 7.78
CA ASN A 197 -24.27 26.06 8.38
C ASN A 197 -23.79 25.29 9.61
N LEU A 198 -22.48 25.06 9.70
CA LEU A 198 -21.84 24.38 10.82
C LEU A 198 -21.36 25.41 11.86
N PRO A 199 -21.33 25.08 13.17
CA PRO A 199 -22.24 24.13 13.82
C PRO A 199 -23.68 24.66 13.92
N GLY A 200 -23.93 25.91 13.50
CA GLY A 200 -25.10 26.71 13.93
C GLY A 200 -26.48 26.18 13.56
N ASP A 201 -26.62 25.41 12.48
CA ASP A 201 -27.89 24.80 12.07
C ASP A 201 -28.17 23.45 12.73
N PHE A 202 -27.21 22.89 13.47
CA PHE A 202 -27.28 21.55 14.04
C PHE A 202 -27.67 21.57 15.53
N SER A 203 -28.80 20.95 15.82
CA SER A 203 -29.19 20.59 17.19
C SER A 203 -28.21 19.56 17.77
N GLY A 204 -27.92 19.69 19.08
CA GLY A 204 -27.02 18.78 19.81
C GLY A 204 -25.52 19.11 19.75
N ALA A 205 -25.11 20.16 19.03
CA ALA A 205 -23.70 20.47 18.70
C ALA A 205 -22.73 20.67 19.89
N ALA A 206 -23.22 20.76 21.12
CA ALA A 206 -22.40 20.98 22.31
C ALA A 206 -21.61 19.71 22.69
N GLY A 207 -20.31 19.72 22.38
CA GLY A 207 -19.40 18.61 22.67
C GLY A 207 -19.43 17.48 21.64
N PHE A 208 -20.18 17.63 20.54
CA PHE A 208 -20.00 16.83 19.33
C PHE A 208 -18.62 17.14 18.73
N ASP A 209 -17.84 16.12 18.42
CA ASP A 209 -16.56 16.33 17.74
C ASP A 209 -16.77 16.41 16.24
N TRP A 210 -16.90 17.65 15.76
CA TRP A 210 -16.91 17.99 14.32
C TRP A 210 -15.68 17.44 13.60
N ARG A 211 -14.60 17.15 14.34
CA ARG A 211 -13.40 16.48 13.84
C ARG A 211 -13.52 14.96 13.76
N GLN A 212 -14.66 14.30 13.94
CA GLN A 212 -14.68 12.83 13.95
C GLN A 212 -16.01 12.26 13.44
N ILE A 213 -16.53 12.77 12.31
CA ILE A 213 -17.88 12.41 11.82
C ILE A 213 -17.88 10.98 11.21
N ASP A 214 -18.14 9.99 12.04
CA ASP A 214 -18.23 8.56 11.69
C ASP A 214 -19.41 8.25 10.74
N HIS A 215 -20.56 8.93 10.89
CA HIS A 215 -21.71 8.77 9.99
C HIS A 215 -22.33 10.09 9.55
N VAL A 216 -22.88 10.08 8.32
CA VAL A 216 -23.73 11.14 7.77
C VAL A 216 -24.95 10.48 7.10
N VAL A 217 -26.16 10.87 7.55
CA VAL A 217 -27.43 10.23 7.14
C VAL A 217 -28.45 11.29 6.75
N PHE A 218 -28.97 11.22 5.52
CA PHE A 218 -30.14 11.99 5.11
C PHE A 218 -31.43 11.21 5.42
N VAL A 219 -32.35 11.88 6.11
CA VAL A 219 -33.72 11.43 6.35
C VAL A 219 -34.68 12.41 5.68
N VAL A 220 -35.59 11.89 4.86
CA VAL A 220 -36.66 12.67 4.20
C VAL A 220 -37.98 12.46 4.95
N GLU A 221 -38.59 13.54 5.41
CA GLU A 221 -39.83 13.58 6.17
C GLU A 221 -40.98 14.13 5.29
N ASP A 222 -41.91 13.25 4.91
CA ASP A 222 -43.15 13.61 4.22
C ASP A 222 -44.25 13.99 5.22
N SER A 223 -44.39 15.29 5.47
CA SER A 223 -45.45 15.87 6.29
C SER A 223 -46.81 16.00 5.57
N LEU A 224 -46.86 15.68 4.28
CA LEU A 224 -48.00 15.94 3.39
C LEU A 224 -48.90 14.72 3.20
N ASN A 225 -48.44 13.52 3.56
CA ASN A 225 -49.09 12.24 3.26
C ASN A 225 -49.37 12.05 1.75
N ALA A 226 -48.54 12.64 0.90
CA ALA A 226 -48.76 12.65 -0.54
C ALA A 226 -48.56 11.23 -1.13
N PRO A 227 -49.55 10.67 -1.85
CA PRO A 227 -49.37 9.38 -2.53
C PRO A 227 -48.49 9.56 -3.77
N ASN A 228 -47.50 8.68 -3.93
CA ASN A 228 -46.72 8.48 -5.16
C ASN A 228 -45.90 9.71 -5.61
N TRP A 229 -44.84 10.03 -4.87
CA TRP A 229 -43.85 11.06 -5.25
C TRP A 229 -42.48 10.48 -5.61
N THR A 230 -41.67 11.28 -6.31
CA THR A 230 -40.23 11.08 -6.49
C THR A 230 -39.49 12.29 -5.95
N PHE A 231 -38.45 12.03 -5.16
CA PHE A 231 -37.48 13.01 -4.65
C PHE A 231 -36.08 12.58 -5.09
N LEU A 232 -35.24 13.55 -5.45
CA LEU A 232 -33.86 13.37 -5.86
C LEU A 232 -32.94 14.12 -4.89
N LEU A 233 -31.81 13.50 -4.53
CA LEU A 233 -30.73 14.09 -3.72
C LEU A 233 -29.39 13.97 -4.45
N ASP A 234 -28.57 15.01 -4.32
CA ASP A 234 -27.43 15.28 -5.20
C ASP A 234 -26.50 16.42 -4.65
N ASN A 235 -25.41 16.72 -5.35
CA ASN A 235 -24.53 17.89 -5.25
C ASN A 235 -24.00 18.20 -3.84
N VAL A 236 -23.56 17.16 -3.12
CA VAL A 236 -23.13 17.31 -1.72
C VAL A 236 -21.71 17.86 -1.66
N ARG A 237 -21.60 19.18 -1.44
CA ARG A 237 -20.33 19.93 -1.39
C ARG A 237 -20.03 20.36 0.03
N LEU A 238 -18.74 20.40 0.35
CA LEU A 238 -18.18 21.01 1.54
C LEU A 238 -17.64 22.40 1.16
N VAL A 239 -18.06 23.41 1.92
CA VAL A 239 -17.77 24.82 1.63
C VAL A 239 -17.23 25.50 2.88
N ASP A 240 -16.14 26.23 2.70
CA ASP A 240 -15.40 26.93 3.74
C ASP A 240 -15.59 28.46 3.65
N VAL A 241 -14.76 29.21 4.36
CA VAL A 241 -14.81 30.68 4.43
C VAL A 241 -14.51 31.40 3.12
N ASP A 242 -13.81 30.78 2.16
CA ASP A 242 -13.46 31.42 0.87
C ASP A 242 -14.10 30.74 -0.35
N GLY A 243 -14.47 29.45 -0.28
CA GLY A 243 -15.00 28.73 -1.43
C GLY A 243 -15.44 27.28 -1.19
N ALA A 244 -15.57 26.52 -2.29
CA ALA A 244 -15.72 25.07 -2.23
C ALA A 244 -14.35 24.43 -1.95
N TYR A 245 -14.33 23.39 -1.12
CA TYR A 245 -13.07 22.72 -0.75
C TYR A 245 -12.78 21.51 -1.66
N PRO A 246 -11.54 21.34 -2.18
CA PRO A 246 -10.41 22.26 -2.10
C PRO A 246 -10.46 23.38 -3.16
N ASP A 247 -9.86 24.54 -2.87
CA ASP A 247 -9.86 25.70 -3.78
C ASP A 247 -8.82 25.54 -4.91
N PHE A 248 -9.24 24.90 -5.99
CA PHE A 248 -8.43 24.74 -7.20
C PHE A 248 -8.01 26.06 -7.86
N ALA A 249 -8.71 27.17 -7.62
CA ALA A 249 -8.35 28.47 -8.20
C ALA A 249 -7.18 29.12 -7.41
N ALA A 250 -7.22 29.10 -6.08
CA ALA A 250 -6.12 29.60 -5.24
C ALA A 250 -4.82 28.78 -5.39
N MET A 251 -4.94 27.51 -5.80
CA MET A 251 -3.81 26.61 -6.04
C MET A 251 -3.25 26.67 -7.48
N THR A 252 -4.00 27.25 -8.41
CA THR A 252 -3.63 27.37 -9.83
C THR A 252 -2.61 28.49 -10.05
N ASN A 253 -1.55 28.20 -10.81
CA ASN A 253 -0.68 29.23 -11.37
C ASN A 253 -1.41 29.98 -12.49
N PRO A 254 -1.69 31.30 -12.36
CA PRO A 254 -2.47 32.05 -13.34
C PRO A 254 -1.74 32.30 -14.67
N GLY A 255 -0.45 31.93 -14.79
CA GLY A 255 0.32 32.05 -16.03
C GLY A 255 0.15 30.89 -17.00
N ASP A 256 0.04 29.65 -16.50
CA ASP A 256 0.09 28.42 -17.31
C ASP A 256 -0.85 27.28 -16.84
N GLY A 257 -1.57 27.47 -15.73
CA GLY A 257 -2.47 26.47 -15.14
C GLY A 257 -1.79 25.37 -14.30
N SER A 258 -0.46 25.41 -14.12
CA SER A 258 0.27 24.44 -13.27
C SER A 258 -0.10 24.56 -11.79
N LEU A 259 0.25 23.55 -11.00
CA LEU A 259 0.12 23.60 -9.54
C LEU A 259 1.18 24.54 -8.96
N LEU A 260 0.76 25.53 -8.17
CA LEU A 260 1.71 26.40 -7.47
C LEU A 260 2.54 25.59 -6.45
N PRO A 261 3.88 25.68 -6.47
CA PRO A 261 4.76 24.75 -5.73
C PRO A 261 4.50 24.63 -4.23
N GLN A 262 4.02 25.68 -3.58
CA GLN A 262 3.70 25.65 -2.13
C GLN A 262 2.48 24.80 -1.76
N TYR A 263 1.72 24.29 -2.74
CA TYR A 263 0.60 23.37 -2.52
C TYR A 263 0.88 21.94 -3.01
N THR A 264 2.08 21.66 -3.54
CA THR A 264 2.46 20.33 -4.08
C THR A 264 2.30 19.23 -3.03
N ASP A 265 3.00 19.34 -1.90
CA ASP A 265 3.03 18.30 -0.88
C ASP A 265 1.64 18.08 -0.27
N GLY A 266 0.85 19.15 -0.19
CA GLY A 266 -0.56 19.13 0.18
C GLY A 266 -1.42 18.34 -0.81
N PHE A 267 -1.41 18.71 -2.10
CA PHE A 267 -2.20 18.04 -3.14
C PHE A 267 -1.97 16.53 -3.12
N LEU A 268 -0.72 16.13 -2.91
CA LEU A 268 -0.29 14.75 -2.79
C LEU A 268 -0.73 14.10 -1.47
N ASP A 269 -0.63 14.77 -0.32
CA ASP A 269 -1.20 14.28 0.95
C ASP A 269 -2.71 14.04 0.84
N HIS A 270 -3.45 14.95 0.21
CA HIS A 270 -4.88 14.81 -0.02
C HIS A 270 -5.20 13.56 -0.87
N ILE A 271 -4.46 13.32 -1.95
CA ILE A 271 -4.60 12.11 -2.77
C ILE A 271 -4.23 10.86 -1.96
N ARG A 272 -3.07 10.86 -1.28
CA ARG A 272 -2.58 9.78 -0.42
C ARG A 272 -3.65 9.36 0.57
N ARG A 273 -4.17 10.32 1.32
CA ARG A 273 -5.20 10.15 2.33
C ARG A 273 -6.51 9.61 1.77
N LEU A 274 -7.04 10.19 0.69
CA LEU A 274 -8.28 9.68 0.10
C LEU A 274 -8.09 8.26 -0.45
N THR A 275 -6.92 7.95 -1.02
CA THR A 275 -6.59 6.61 -1.54
C THR A 275 -6.45 5.58 -0.40
N SER A 276 -6.03 5.97 0.81
CA SER A 276 -5.94 5.06 1.96
C SER A 276 -7.32 4.64 2.51
N LEU A 277 -8.32 5.53 2.42
CA LEU A 277 -9.71 5.22 2.81
C LEU A 277 -10.31 4.02 2.05
N TYR A 278 -9.84 3.72 0.82
CA TYR A 278 -10.20 2.49 0.11
C TYR A 278 -9.90 1.24 0.97
N PHE A 279 -8.74 1.19 1.63
CA PHE A 279 -8.34 0.06 2.47
C PHE A 279 -9.03 0.03 3.85
N ILE A 280 -9.73 1.11 4.23
CA ILE A 280 -10.60 1.15 5.42
C ILE A 280 -12.00 0.65 5.10
N ASP A 281 -12.57 1.07 3.96
CA ASP A 281 -13.97 0.80 3.57
C ASP A 281 -14.17 -0.51 2.81
N ALA A 282 -13.29 -0.83 1.87
CA ALA A 282 -13.33 -2.07 1.09
C ALA A 282 -12.72 -3.26 1.84
N ALA A 283 -12.25 -3.07 3.07
CA ALA A 283 -11.89 -4.18 3.96
C ALA A 283 -13.12 -5.09 4.19
N SER A 284 -12.95 -6.41 4.08
CA SER A 284 -14.06 -7.35 4.20
C SER A 284 -14.70 -7.30 5.60
N PRO A 285 -16.03 -7.10 5.72
CA PRO A 285 -16.72 -7.10 7.00
C PRO A 285 -16.88 -8.51 7.59
N PHE A 286 -16.56 -9.56 6.83
CA PHE A 286 -16.75 -10.94 7.26
C PHE A 286 -15.57 -11.40 8.12
N ALA A 287 -15.81 -11.61 9.42
CA ALA A 287 -14.78 -11.99 10.40
C ALA A 287 -13.95 -13.24 10.01
N ALA A 288 -14.50 -14.15 9.21
CA ALA A 288 -13.79 -15.33 8.68
C ALA A 288 -12.60 -14.99 7.74
N THR A 289 -12.56 -13.78 7.20
CA THR A 289 -11.49 -13.26 6.32
C THR A 289 -10.43 -12.44 7.06
N GLY A 290 -10.57 -12.22 8.38
CA GLY A 290 -9.68 -11.36 9.16
C GLY A 290 -9.70 -9.87 8.81
N GLY A 291 -10.59 -9.44 7.91
CA GLY A 291 -10.64 -8.08 7.36
C GLY A 291 -9.97 -7.92 5.98
N MET A 292 -9.61 -9.02 5.31
CA MET A 292 -8.91 -8.99 4.01
C MET A 292 -9.61 -8.11 2.97
N ILE A 293 -8.83 -7.37 2.18
CA ILE A 293 -9.33 -6.40 1.19
C ILE A 293 -10.17 -7.07 0.10
N GLN A 294 -11.30 -6.42 -0.25
CA GLN A 294 -12.08 -6.76 -1.44
C GLN A 294 -11.25 -6.48 -2.70
N ASP A 295 -11.45 -7.28 -3.75
CA ASP A 295 -10.77 -7.08 -5.04
C ASP A 295 -11.10 -5.70 -5.65
N THR A 296 -12.38 -5.31 -5.53
CA THR A 296 -12.94 -4.06 -6.04
C THR A 296 -14.07 -3.56 -5.15
N SER A 297 -14.30 -2.25 -5.09
CA SER A 297 -15.44 -1.64 -4.38
C SER A 297 -16.81 -2.13 -4.89
N ARG A 298 -16.89 -2.72 -6.10
CA ARG A 298 -18.11 -3.31 -6.67
C ARG A 298 -18.60 -4.59 -5.97
N SER A 299 -17.81 -5.25 -5.13
CA SER A 299 -18.14 -6.60 -4.67
C SER A 299 -17.62 -6.92 -3.25
N THR A 300 -18.56 -6.95 -2.30
CA THR A 300 -18.33 -7.46 -0.94
C THR A 300 -18.13 -8.98 -0.88
N ALA A 301 -18.34 -9.70 -1.99
CA ALA A 301 -18.34 -11.16 -2.04
C ALA A 301 -16.98 -11.79 -2.38
N LEU A 302 -16.00 -11.01 -2.87
CA LEU A 302 -14.71 -11.50 -3.35
C LEU A 302 -13.55 -10.68 -2.79
N THR A 303 -12.56 -11.36 -2.22
CA THR A 303 -11.36 -10.77 -1.62
C THR A 303 -10.09 -11.27 -2.30
N THR A 304 -9.04 -10.46 -2.35
CA THR A 304 -7.80 -10.70 -3.13
C THR A 304 -6.58 -10.75 -2.22
N ILE A 305 -5.65 -11.69 -2.48
CA ILE A 305 -4.37 -11.72 -1.75
C ILE A 305 -3.36 -10.71 -2.30
N GLY A 306 -3.42 -10.34 -3.58
CA GLY A 306 -2.48 -9.36 -4.15
C GLY A 306 -2.63 -7.98 -3.51
N GLY A 307 -3.88 -7.60 -3.22
CA GLY A 307 -4.21 -6.39 -2.48
C GLY A 307 -3.79 -6.38 -1.00
N VAL A 308 -3.52 -7.54 -0.37
CA VAL A 308 -3.16 -7.60 1.07
C VAL A 308 -1.83 -6.93 1.37
N GLY A 309 -0.87 -6.97 0.42
CA GLY A 309 0.39 -6.26 0.55
C GLY A 309 0.18 -4.77 0.76
N PHE A 310 -0.62 -4.18 -0.14
CA PHE A 310 -0.97 -2.77 -0.10
C PHE A 310 -1.90 -2.41 1.06
N GLN A 311 -2.82 -3.30 1.45
CA GLN A 311 -3.67 -3.11 2.64
C GLN A 311 -2.85 -2.99 3.93
N LEU A 312 -1.83 -3.84 4.09
CA LEU A 312 -0.92 -3.78 5.24
C LEU A 312 -0.07 -2.51 5.22
N ASN A 313 0.42 -2.08 4.05
CA ASN A 313 1.10 -0.79 3.91
C ASN A 313 0.17 0.38 4.26
N SER A 314 -1.10 0.37 3.82
CA SER A 314 -2.07 1.42 4.15
C SER A 314 -2.18 1.60 5.65
N TYR A 315 -2.41 0.53 6.42
CA TYR A 315 -2.53 0.63 7.87
C TYR A 315 -1.25 1.09 8.59
N ILE A 316 -0.09 0.99 7.95
CA ILE A 316 1.18 1.57 8.44
C ILE A 316 1.23 3.07 8.15
N ILE A 317 0.89 3.48 6.92
CA ILE A 317 0.81 4.89 6.49
C ILE A 317 -0.26 5.64 7.31
N ASP A 318 -1.45 5.07 7.46
CA ASP A 318 -2.55 5.59 8.27
C ASP A 318 -2.14 5.78 9.73
N ALA A 319 -1.29 4.89 10.27
CA ALA A 319 -0.80 4.96 11.65
C ALA A 319 0.30 6.03 11.84
N GLU A 320 1.19 6.19 10.86
CA GLU A 320 2.32 7.13 10.94
C GLU A 320 1.86 8.58 10.77
N HIS A 321 1.01 8.85 9.78
CA HIS A 321 0.46 10.19 9.51
C HIS A 321 -0.76 10.52 10.39
N GLY A 322 -1.19 9.57 11.22
CA GLY A 322 -2.23 9.75 12.23
C GLY A 322 -3.66 9.74 11.71
N TYR A 323 -3.91 9.33 10.45
CA TYR A 323 -5.25 9.13 9.90
C TYR A 323 -6.02 8.00 10.60
N LEU A 324 -5.32 7.07 11.25
CA LEU A 324 -5.87 5.99 12.08
C LEU A 324 -5.00 5.84 13.34
N PRO A 325 -5.56 5.80 14.56
CA PRO A 325 -4.76 5.58 15.76
C PRO A 325 -3.94 4.28 15.69
N ARG A 326 -2.64 4.34 16.02
CA ARG A 326 -1.69 3.20 15.88
C ARG A 326 -2.20 1.89 16.49
N ALA A 327 -2.88 1.94 17.64
CA ALA A 327 -3.48 0.75 18.27
C ALA A 327 -4.61 0.13 17.42
N SER A 328 -5.43 0.96 16.76
CA SER A 328 -6.47 0.53 15.82
C SER A 328 -5.88 -0.06 14.54
N ALA A 329 -4.78 0.52 14.04
CA ALA A 329 -4.01 -0.01 12.92
C ALA A 329 -3.40 -1.39 13.26
N ALA A 330 -2.68 -1.49 14.38
CA ALA A 330 -2.14 -2.75 14.89
C ALA A 330 -3.23 -3.81 15.06
N GLN A 331 -4.42 -3.43 15.56
CA GLN A 331 -5.54 -4.36 15.72
C GLN A 331 -6.11 -4.85 14.37
N ARG A 332 -6.13 -4.03 13.31
CA ARG A 332 -6.48 -4.48 11.95
C ARG A 332 -5.41 -5.42 11.38
N VAL A 333 -4.14 -5.02 11.48
CA VAL A 333 -2.97 -5.78 11.01
C VAL A 333 -2.93 -7.16 11.66
N VAL A 334 -2.99 -7.27 12.99
CA VAL A 334 -2.91 -8.58 13.66
C VAL A 334 -4.09 -9.48 13.31
N ASN A 335 -5.28 -8.95 13.05
CA ASN A 335 -6.43 -9.77 12.63
C ASN A 335 -6.23 -10.37 11.24
N LEU A 336 -5.66 -9.60 10.31
CA LEU A 336 -5.31 -10.09 8.98
C LEU A 336 -4.14 -11.10 9.03
N LEU A 337 -3.10 -10.84 9.84
CA LEU A 337 -2.02 -11.80 10.07
C LEU A 337 -2.51 -13.10 10.74
N ARG A 338 -3.42 -13.01 11.72
CA ARG A 338 -4.08 -14.18 12.34
C ARG A 338 -4.87 -14.98 11.32
N PHE A 339 -5.57 -14.33 10.39
CA PHE A 339 -6.21 -15.01 9.26
C PHE A 339 -5.17 -15.73 8.40
N LEU A 340 -4.20 -15.01 7.83
CA LEU A 340 -3.16 -15.59 6.96
C LEU A 340 -2.41 -16.76 7.61
N TRP A 341 -2.12 -16.67 8.91
CA TRP A 341 -1.47 -17.74 9.66
C TRP A 341 -2.37 -18.98 9.85
N ASN A 342 -3.61 -18.79 10.29
CA ASN A 342 -4.53 -19.90 10.55
C ASN A 342 -5.26 -20.43 9.29
N ALA A 343 -5.10 -19.77 8.14
CA ALA A 343 -5.75 -20.14 6.90
C ALA A 343 -5.37 -21.58 6.47
N PRO A 344 -6.34 -22.48 6.20
CA PRO A 344 -6.06 -23.90 6.02
C PRO A 344 -5.30 -24.18 4.72
N GLN A 345 -4.05 -24.63 4.85
CA GLN A 345 -3.19 -24.97 3.71
C GLN A 345 -3.04 -26.48 3.52
N ASN A 346 -3.36 -27.00 2.33
CA ASN A 346 -3.11 -28.37 1.89
C ASN A 346 -3.38 -28.52 0.38
N SER A 347 -2.96 -29.64 -0.23
CA SER A 347 -3.12 -29.90 -1.67
C SER A 347 -4.54 -30.33 -2.11
N GLY A 348 -5.57 -30.02 -1.31
CA GLY A 348 -6.98 -30.26 -1.65
C GLY A 348 -7.54 -29.23 -2.63
N THR A 349 -8.67 -29.56 -3.27
CA THR A 349 -9.31 -28.70 -4.29
C THR A 349 -10.31 -27.70 -3.72
N SER A 350 -10.88 -27.94 -2.53
CA SER A 350 -11.89 -27.09 -1.89
C SER A 350 -11.68 -26.99 -0.38
N ASN A 351 -12.33 -26.01 0.27
CA ASN A 351 -12.15 -25.68 1.69
C ASN A 351 -10.70 -25.31 2.10
N VAL A 352 -9.87 -24.96 1.12
CA VAL A 352 -8.46 -24.55 1.26
C VAL A 352 -8.29 -23.04 1.11
N ALA A 353 -7.20 -22.52 1.67
CA ALA A 353 -6.76 -21.13 1.57
C ALA A 353 -5.38 -20.98 0.90
N GLY A 354 -4.60 -22.07 0.84
CA GLY A 354 -3.28 -22.08 0.25
C GLY A 354 -2.65 -23.47 0.24
N TYR A 355 -1.37 -23.56 -0.11
CA TYR A 355 -0.54 -24.76 -0.01
C TYR A 355 0.95 -24.39 -0.14
N GLU A 356 1.86 -25.10 0.53
CA GLU A 356 3.31 -24.82 0.55
C GLU A 356 3.66 -23.38 0.97
N GLY A 357 2.85 -22.79 1.85
CA GLY A 357 2.94 -21.40 2.29
C GLY A 357 2.27 -20.39 1.35
N PHE A 358 2.19 -20.67 0.05
CA PHE A 358 1.51 -19.84 -0.94
C PHE A 358 -0.01 -19.79 -0.75
N PHE A 359 -0.62 -18.70 -1.22
CA PHE A 359 -2.06 -18.46 -1.15
C PHE A 359 -2.72 -18.49 -2.53
N TYR A 360 -4.03 -18.74 -2.54
CA TYR A 360 -4.85 -18.62 -3.75
C TYR A 360 -5.09 -17.14 -4.10
N HIS A 361 -5.22 -16.83 -5.39
CA HIS A 361 -5.46 -15.47 -5.91
C HIS A 361 -6.68 -14.81 -5.24
N PHE A 362 -7.81 -15.52 -5.21
CA PHE A 362 -9.10 -15.01 -4.73
C PHE A 362 -9.74 -15.89 -3.66
N PHE A 363 -10.50 -15.23 -2.78
CA PHE A 363 -11.21 -15.84 -1.66
C PHE A 363 -12.65 -15.37 -1.56
N ASP A 364 -13.52 -16.29 -1.14
CA ASP A 364 -14.91 -16.02 -0.76
C ASP A 364 -15.02 -15.41 0.65
N ILE A 365 -16.25 -15.01 1.01
CA ILE A 365 -16.61 -14.45 2.33
C ILE A 365 -16.35 -15.39 3.52
N THR A 366 -16.03 -16.67 3.29
CA THR A 366 -15.68 -17.67 4.31
C THR A 366 -14.17 -17.80 4.53
N GLY A 367 -13.37 -17.01 3.79
CA GLY A 367 -11.91 -17.06 3.84
C GLY A 367 -11.34 -18.30 3.16
N ARG A 368 -12.01 -18.82 2.12
CA ARG A 368 -11.56 -19.98 1.32
C ARG A 368 -11.45 -19.61 -0.15
N ARG A 369 -10.60 -20.35 -0.88
CA ARG A 369 -10.39 -20.25 -2.34
C ARG A 369 -11.72 -20.14 -3.10
N ASP A 370 -11.93 -19.04 -3.81
CA ASP A 370 -13.07 -18.91 -4.71
C ASP A 370 -12.95 -19.87 -5.91
N GLY A 371 -14.01 -20.65 -6.14
CA GLY A 371 -14.13 -21.58 -7.26
C GLY A 371 -12.91 -22.49 -7.45
N THR A 372 -12.16 -22.24 -8.52
CA THR A 372 -10.94 -23.00 -8.88
C THR A 372 -9.79 -22.10 -9.32
N ASN A 373 -9.64 -20.91 -8.71
CA ASN A 373 -8.52 -20.01 -8.98
C ASN A 373 -7.15 -20.62 -8.56
N GLU A 374 -6.04 -20.01 -8.96
CA GLU A 374 -4.68 -20.55 -8.81
C GLU A 374 -4.00 -20.12 -7.51
N LEU A 375 -3.03 -20.92 -7.05
CA LEU A 375 -1.98 -20.37 -6.20
C LEU A 375 -1.15 -19.41 -7.05
N SER A 376 -1.08 -18.16 -6.63
CA SER A 376 -0.33 -17.12 -7.31
C SER A 376 0.93 -16.75 -6.52
N PRO A 377 2.14 -16.96 -7.08
CA PRO A 377 3.38 -16.57 -6.42
C PRO A 377 3.60 -15.07 -6.44
N ILE A 378 3.07 -14.33 -7.43
CA ILE A 378 3.10 -12.85 -7.46
C ILE A 378 2.22 -12.28 -6.35
N ASP A 379 0.96 -12.70 -6.27
CA ASP A 379 0.04 -12.16 -5.27
C ASP A 379 0.43 -12.57 -3.84
N THR A 380 1.03 -13.77 -3.69
CA THR A 380 1.70 -14.16 -2.44
C THR A 380 2.90 -13.25 -2.14
N ALA A 381 3.75 -12.92 -3.13
CA ALA A 381 4.90 -12.04 -2.93
C ALA A 381 4.47 -10.63 -2.48
N LEU A 382 3.46 -10.03 -3.14
CA LEU A 382 2.89 -8.74 -2.74
C LEU A 382 2.38 -8.78 -1.28
N ALA A 383 1.58 -9.79 -0.91
CA ALA A 383 1.14 -9.97 0.47
C ALA A 383 2.30 -10.11 1.46
N ILE A 384 3.31 -10.92 1.14
CA ILE A 384 4.48 -11.13 2.00
C ILE A 384 5.29 -9.84 2.17
N ALA A 385 5.39 -8.97 1.16
CA ALA A 385 6.07 -7.69 1.30
C ALA A 385 5.39 -6.77 2.34
N GLY A 386 4.05 -6.68 2.30
CA GLY A 386 3.27 -6.00 3.35
C GLY A 386 3.40 -6.66 4.72
N VAL A 387 3.41 -7.99 4.80
CA VAL A 387 3.61 -8.75 6.05
C VAL A 387 4.98 -8.47 6.68
N VAL A 388 6.06 -8.46 5.88
CA VAL A 388 7.42 -8.12 6.33
C VAL A 388 7.48 -6.70 6.86
N THR A 389 6.92 -5.74 6.12
CA THR A 389 6.89 -4.31 6.46
C THR A 389 6.14 -4.07 7.78
N ALA A 390 4.96 -4.68 7.96
CA ALA A 390 4.21 -4.63 9.22
C ALA A 390 5.02 -5.22 10.38
N GLY A 391 5.77 -6.30 10.16
CA GLY A 391 6.67 -6.88 11.15
C GLY A 391 7.87 -5.99 11.53
N GLN A 392 8.24 -5.00 10.70
CA GLN A 392 9.29 -4.03 11.04
C GLN A 392 8.72 -2.72 11.63
N TYR A 393 7.46 -2.36 11.32
CA TYR A 393 6.83 -1.16 11.85
C TYR A 393 6.31 -1.32 13.28
N PHE A 394 5.66 -2.45 13.59
CA PHE A 394 5.04 -2.69 14.90
C PHE A 394 6.05 -3.26 15.90
N THR A 395 6.91 -2.40 16.46
CA THR A 395 8.04 -2.71 17.37
C THR A 395 7.75 -2.53 18.86
N GLY A 396 6.50 -2.20 19.22
CA GLY A 396 6.02 -2.03 20.60
C GLY A 396 6.25 -3.24 21.51
N GLN A 397 6.41 -2.97 22.81
CA GLN A 397 6.68 -3.97 23.85
C GLN A 397 5.39 -4.60 24.42
N ASP A 398 4.23 -4.15 23.96
CA ASP A 398 2.94 -4.75 24.28
C ASP A 398 2.73 -6.11 23.57
N ALA A 399 1.72 -6.85 24.01
CA ALA A 399 1.43 -8.18 23.47
C ALA A 399 0.92 -8.16 22.02
N LEU A 400 0.28 -7.07 21.57
CA LEU A 400 -0.33 -6.99 20.24
C LEU A 400 0.75 -6.79 19.17
N GLU A 401 1.63 -5.80 19.35
CA GLU A 401 2.75 -5.57 18.44
C GLU A 401 3.77 -6.73 18.50
N THR A 402 3.95 -7.37 19.66
CA THR A 402 4.76 -8.60 19.79
C THR A 402 4.17 -9.80 19.02
N GLU A 403 2.83 -9.94 19.01
CA GLU A 403 2.16 -10.94 18.18
C GLU A 403 2.31 -10.63 16.68
N ILE A 404 2.19 -9.36 16.27
CA ILE A 404 2.40 -8.93 14.87
C ILE A 404 3.78 -9.37 14.37
N ARG A 405 4.86 -9.06 15.10
CA ARG A 405 6.23 -9.46 14.73
C ARG A 405 6.38 -10.98 14.61
N THR A 406 5.79 -11.70 15.55
CA THR A 406 5.82 -13.17 15.62
C THR A 406 5.08 -13.81 14.44
N LEU A 407 3.87 -13.35 14.13
CA LEU A 407 3.08 -13.82 12.99
C LEU A 407 3.75 -13.45 11.66
N ALA A 408 4.27 -12.22 11.52
CA ALA A 408 4.94 -11.78 10.31
C ALA A 408 6.15 -12.66 9.97
N HIS A 409 7.02 -12.92 10.95
CA HIS A 409 8.14 -13.86 10.79
C HIS A 409 7.66 -15.26 10.39
N ASN A 410 6.68 -15.81 11.12
CA ASN A 410 6.19 -17.19 10.90
C ASN A 410 5.50 -17.37 9.54
N ILE A 411 4.73 -16.39 9.08
CA ILE A 411 4.06 -16.40 7.76
C ILE A 411 5.12 -16.40 6.64
N TYR A 412 6.13 -15.53 6.72
CA TYR A 412 7.21 -15.46 5.74
C TYR A 412 8.10 -16.71 5.76
N ALA A 413 8.45 -17.22 6.94
CA ALA A 413 9.22 -18.46 7.13
C ALA A 413 8.51 -19.73 6.62
N ARG A 414 7.18 -19.68 6.44
CA ARG A 414 6.35 -20.79 5.93
C ARG A 414 6.34 -20.89 4.40
N VAL A 415 6.66 -19.83 3.66
CA VAL A 415 6.60 -19.86 2.19
C VAL A 415 7.73 -20.71 1.61
N ASN A 416 7.38 -21.85 1.03
CA ASN A 416 8.31 -22.78 0.42
C ASN A 416 8.65 -22.36 -1.01
N TRP A 417 9.43 -21.28 -1.17
CA TRP A 417 9.71 -20.68 -2.49
C TRP A 417 10.25 -21.69 -3.53
N ARG A 418 11.03 -22.69 -3.08
CA ARG A 418 11.48 -23.85 -3.89
C ARG A 418 10.35 -24.65 -4.56
N PHE A 419 9.12 -24.62 -4.03
CA PHE A 419 7.94 -25.29 -4.62
C PHE A 419 7.45 -24.62 -5.91
N MET A 420 7.53 -23.28 -6.00
CA MET A 420 7.16 -22.53 -7.21
C MET A 420 8.35 -22.34 -8.17
N LEU A 421 9.59 -22.57 -7.74
CA LEU A 421 10.77 -22.54 -8.59
C LEU A 421 10.83 -23.76 -9.53
N ASN A 422 11.02 -23.53 -10.83
CA ASN A 422 11.21 -24.61 -11.81
C ASN A 422 12.58 -25.28 -11.64
N PRO A 423 12.66 -26.60 -11.33
CA PRO A 423 13.92 -27.24 -10.97
C PRO A 423 14.79 -27.67 -12.16
N SER A 424 14.31 -27.60 -13.41
CA SER A 424 15.06 -28.13 -14.56
C SER A 424 14.57 -27.61 -15.93
N GLY A 425 15.37 -27.83 -16.97
CA GLY A 425 15.06 -27.43 -18.35
C GLY A 425 15.67 -26.08 -18.73
N PRO A 426 15.36 -25.55 -19.93
CA PRO A 426 15.81 -24.22 -20.35
C PRO A 426 15.32 -23.10 -19.43
N GLU A 427 14.12 -23.24 -18.87
CA GLU A 427 13.45 -22.30 -17.98
C GLU A 427 13.79 -22.57 -16.48
N ALA A 428 14.92 -23.23 -16.18
CA ALA A 428 15.31 -23.57 -14.81
C ALA A 428 15.61 -22.32 -13.96
N ASN A 429 15.32 -22.40 -12.66
CA ASN A 429 15.36 -21.30 -11.69
C ASN A 429 14.36 -20.16 -11.92
N GLN A 430 13.56 -20.17 -12.98
CA GLN A 430 12.42 -19.25 -13.09
C GLN A 430 11.26 -19.77 -12.22
N PHE A 431 10.43 -18.86 -11.70
CA PHE A 431 9.21 -19.24 -10.98
C PHE A 431 8.11 -19.61 -11.98
N PHE A 432 7.34 -20.67 -11.71
CA PHE A 432 6.09 -20.92 -12.45
C PHE A 432 5.11 -19.77 -12.21
N LEU A 433 4.36 -19.37 -13.23
CA LEU A 433 3.38 -18.28 -13.10
C LEU A 433 2.20 -18.65 -12.16
N ALA A 434 1.87 -19.95 -12.04
CA ALA A 434 0.73 -20.43 -11.24
C ALA A 434 0.76 -21.94 -10.99
N TRP A 435 0.07 -22.40 -9.93
CA TRP A 435 -0.18 -23.82 -9.64
C TRP A 435 -1.66 -24.10 -9.29
N LYS A 436 -2.14 -25.31 -9.61
CA LYS A 436 -3.45 -25.83 -9.19
C LYS A 436 -3.39 -27.27 -8.68
N PRO A 437 -4.22 -27.65 -7.70
CA PRO A 437 -4.36 -29.05 -7.26
C PRO A 437 -5.06 -29.91 -8.32
N GLU A 438 -5.90 -29.32 -9.18
CA GLU A 438 -6.59 -30.02 -10.26
C GLU A 438 -5.62 -30.54 -11.34
N THR A 439 -5.76 -31.81 -11.73
CA THR A 439 -4.86 -32.47 -12.70
C THR A 439 -5.34 -32.45 -14.16
N ASN A 440 -6.57 -31.98 -14.40
CA ASN A 440 -7.29 -32.07 -15.68
C ASN A 440 -7.77 -30.69 -16.21
N VAL A 441 -6.95 -29.65 -16.06
CA VAL A 441 -7.25 -28.29 -16.55
C VAL A 441 -6.40 -27.98 -17.78
N SER A 442 -7.01 -27.36 -18.81
CA SER A 442 -6.40 -27.20 -20.15
C SER A 442 -5.04 -26.51 -20.15
N ASP A 443 -4.85 -25.54 -19.26
CA ASP A 443 -3.69 -24.63 -19.26
C ASP A 443 -2.71 -24.94 -18.10
N TYR A 444 -3.01 -25.99 -17.33
CA TYR A 444 -2.22 -26.50 -16.20
C TYR A 444 -1.88 -27.97 -16.46
N GLN A 445 -0.95 -28.21 -17.39
CA GLN A 445 -0.52 -29.56 -17.76
C GLN A 445 0.92 -29.88 -17.31
N TYR A 446 1.71 -28.88 -16.90
CA TYR A 446 3.10 -29.10 -16.53
C TYR A 446 3.18 -29.85 -15.20
N PHE A 447 4.03 -30.88 -15.16
CA PHE A 447 4.16 -31.79 -14.02
C PHE A 447 5.61 -31.86 -13.56
N VAL A 448 5.85 -31.56 -12.27
CA VAL A 448 7.15 -31.68 -11.63
C VAL A 448 7.16 -32.94 -10.76
N PRO A 449 8.02 -33.94 -11.01
CA PRO A 449 8.12 -35.13 -10.19
C PRO A 449 8.32 -34.81 -8.70
N GLY A 450 7.56 -35.48 -7.84
CA GLY A 450 7.58 -35.24 -6.38
C GLY A 450 6.72 -34.07 -5.89
N ARG A 451 6.14 -33.24 -6.77
CA ARG A 451 5.18 -32.19 -6.41
C ARG A 451 3.75 -32.61 -6.82
N PRO A 452 2.72 -32.45 -5.96
CA PRO A 452 1.34 -32.75 -6.33
C PRO A 452 0.76 -31.67 -7.28
N GLY A 453 -0.46 -31.89 -7.77
CA GLY A 453 -1.16 -30.94 -8.65
C GLY A 453 -0.51 -30.75 -10.02
N ARG A 454 -0.64 -29.54 -10.58
CA ARG A 454 -0.09 -29.13 -11.88
C ARG A 454 0.34 -27.67 -11.85
N PHE A 455 1.44 -27.39 -12.53
CA PHE A 455 1.89 -26.02 -12.82
C PHE A 455 1.35 -25.58 -14.18
N THR A 456 1.24 -24.27 -14.37
CA THR A 456 0.79 -23.67 -15.63
C THR A 456 1.76 -23.95 -16.78
N GLY A 457 1.22 -24.13 -17.99
CA GLY A 457 1.94 -24.55 -19.19
C GLY A 457 1.48 -25.89 -19.76
N THR A 458 2.14 -26.32 -20.84
CA THR A 458 1.85 -27.60 -21.49
C THR A 458 2.56 -28.76 -20.77
N SER A 459 2.29 -30.00 -21.18
CA SER A 459 3.02 -31.18 -20.67
C SER A 459 4.52 -31.21 -20.99
N THR A 460 5.05 -30.26 -21.79
CA THR A 460 6.46 -30.22 -22.22
C THR A 460 7.12 -28.84 -22.17
N ASN A 461 6.37 -27.74 -22.11
CA ASN A 461 6.87 -26.37 -22.01
C ASN A 461 6.14 -25.70 -20.82
N PRO A 462 6.84 -25.36 -19.72
CA PRO A 462 6.22 -24.66 -18.59
C PRO A 462 5.80 -23.25 -19.00
N LEU A 463 4.98 -22.59 -18.18
CA LEU A 463 4.81 -21.15 -18.22
C LEU A 463 5.36 -20.55 -16.93
N THR A 464 6.42 -19.77 -17.08
CA THR A 464 7.19 -19.17 -16.00
C THR A 464 7.06 -17.64 -16.04
N ILE A 465 7.41 -17.01 -14.91
CA ILE A 465 7.69 -15.58 -14.83
C ILE A 465 9.12 -15.44 -15.36
N ASP A 466 9.24 -15.19 -16.66
CA ASP A 466 10.48 -15.28 -17.43
C ASP A 466 11.06 -13.91 -17.78
N TYR A 467 10.26 -12.97 -18.30
CA TYR A 467 10.69 -11.58 -18.55
C TYR A 467 10.71 -10.72 -17.29
N TYR A 468 11.51 -9.65 -17.31
CA TYR A 468 11.49 -8.64 -16.25
C TYR A 468 10.10 -8.01 -16.09
N THR A 469 9.59 -8.10 -14.86
CA THR A 469 8.66 -7.15 -14.25
C THR A 469 9.12 -6.89 -12.82
N ASP A 470 8.68 -5.77 -12.24
CA ASP A 470 8.83 -5.46 -10.83
C ASP A 470 8.28 -6.58 -9.93
N GLU A 471 7.13 -7.18 -10.26
CA GLU A 471 6.55 -8.26 -9.46
C GLU A 471 7.46 -9.50 -9.41
N GLY A 472 8.06 -9.86 -10.56
CA GLY A 472 9.03 -10.96 -10.66
C GLY A 472 10.33 -10.65 -9.91
N MET A 473 10.75 -9.39 -9.90
CA MET A 473 11.90 -8.89 -9.14
C MET A 473 11.67 -8.99 -7.63
N LEU A 474 10.52 -8.51 -7.14
CA LEU A 474 10.11 -8.59 -5.73
C LEU A 474 9.96 -10.04 -5.26
N LEU A 475 9.35 -10.90 -6.08
CA LEU A 475 9.24 -12.34 -5.85
C LEU A 475 10.62 -13.01 -5.69
N ALA A 476 11.57 -12.71 -6.56
CA ALA A 476 12.92 -13.24 -6.47
C ALA A 476 13.65 -12.76 -5.20
N LEU A 477 13.57 -11.47 -4.88
CA LEU A 477 14.16 -10.88 -3.67
C LEU A 477 13.58 -11.49 -2.38
N LEU A 478 12.26 -11.61 -2.29
CA LEU A 478 11.57 -12.24 -1.15
C LEU A 478 11.97 -13.71 -0.99
N ALA A 479 12.15 -14.44 -2.09
CA ALA A 479 12.60 -15.83 -2.04
C ALA A 479 14.06 -15.98 -1.59
N MET A 480 14.92 -14.98 -1.84
CA MET A 480 16.29 -14.89 -1.32
C MET A 480 16.33 -14.50 0.16
N GLY A 481 15.51 -13.54 0.59
CA GLY A 481 15.46 -13.09 1.99
C GLY A 481 14.72 -14.03 2.95
N ALA A 482 14.13 -15.11 2.45
CA ALA A 482 13.23 -16.00 3.21
C ALA A 482 13.86 -16.50 4.53
N PRO A 483 13.20 -16.35 5.70
CA PRO A 483 13.82 -16.67 6.98
C PRO A 483 14.23 -18.14 7.13
N ASN A 484 13.50 -19.06 6.51
CA ASN A 484 13.70 -20.50 6.59
C ASN A 484 14.69 -21.01 5.51
N PRO A 485 15.90 -21.49 5.87
CA PRO A 485 16.90 -21.94 4.89
C PRO A 485 16.49 -23.18 4.07
N ALA A 486 15.56 -24.00 4.57
CA ALA A 486 15.02 -25.14 3.83
C ALA A 486 14.15 -24.69 2.64
N PHE A 487 13.59 -23.47 2.69
CA PHE A 487 12.65 -22.92 1.72
C PHE A 487 13.24 -21.78 0.86
N ARG A 488 14.24 -21.07 1.38
CA ARG A 488 15.02 -20.01 0.71
C ARG A 488 15.63 -20.49 -0.62
N VAL A 489 15.71 -19.60 -1.60
CA VAL A 489 16.49 -19.78 -2.85
C VAL A 489 17.69 -18.82 -2.87
N GLY A 490 18.69 -19.05 -3.73
CA GLY A 490 19.78 -18.08 -3.96
C GLY A 490 19.53 -17.22 -5.20
N ARG A 491 20.44 -16.28 -5.49
CA ARG A 491 20.39 -15.36 -6.64
C ARG A 491 20.12 -15.96 -8.02
N ALA A 492 20.29 -17.27 -8.21
CA ALA A 492 19.98 -17.95 -9.47
C ALA A 492 18.55 -17.73 -9.98
N GLY A 493 17.58 -17.39 -9.12
CA GLY A 493 16.23 -17.00 -9.56
C GLY A 493 16.16 -15.57 -10.12
N TRP A 494 16.96 -14.65 -9.58
CA TRP A 494 17.11 -13.27 -10.07
C TRP A 494 17.92 -13.22 -11.37
N ASP A 495 19.00 -14.02 -11.45
CA ASP A 495 19.83 -14.18 -12.65
C ASP A 495 19.13 -14.91 -13.82
N ALA A 496 17.98 -15.54 -13.57
CA ALA A 496 17.17 -16.22 -14.59
C ALA A 496 16.15 -15.29 -15.30
N ILE A 497 16.02 -14.03 -14.86
CA ILE A 497 15.06 -13.06 -15.41
C ILE A 497 15.57 -12.51 -16.77
N PHE A 498 14.75 -12.62 -17.81
CA PHE A 498 15.06 -12.22 -19.19
C PHE A 498 15.00 -10.70 -19.38
N ARG A 499 16.14 -10.07 -19.15
CA ARG A 499 16.39 -8.64 -19.40
C ARG A 499 16.54 -8.38 -20.90
N SER A 500 15.46 -7.95 -21.56
CA SER A 500 15.39 -7.80 -23.02
C SER A 500 15.06 -6.36 -23.45
N GLN A 501 15.48 -6.00 -24.66
CA GLN A 501 15.32 -4.65 -25.23
C GLN A 501 14.99 -4.79 -26.73
N ASN A 502 13.99 -4.06 -27.21
CA ASN A 502 13.74 -3.93 -28.64
C ASN A 502 14.81 -3.04 -29.31
N PRO A 503 15.15 -3.27 -30.59
CA PRO A 503 16.16 -2.45 -31.29
C PRO A 503 15.78 -0.96 -31.28
N GLY A 504 16.68 -0.12 -30.74
CA GLY A 504 16.45 1.31 -30.55
C GLY A 504 15.86 1.72 -29.20
N SER A 505 15.50 0.78 -28.33
CA SER A 505 15.25 1.06 -26.91
C SER A 505 16.55 1.39 -26.18
N ASN A 506 16.48 2.27 -25.18
CA ASN A 506 17.56 2.55 -24.22
C ASN A 506 17.27 1.98 -22.81
N PHE A 507 16.22 1.15 -22.66
CA PHE A 507 15.83 0.52 -21.39
C PHE A 507 15.30 -0.91 -21.58
N VAL A 508 15.40 -1.71 -20.52
CA VAL A 508 14.86 -3.07 -20.43
C VAL A 508 13.35 -3.00 -20.30
N GLN A 509 12.67 -3.56 -21.29
CA GLN A 509 11.22 -3.53 -21.42
C GLN A 509 10.61 -4.79 -20.81
N SER A 510 9.46 -4.65 -20.16
CA SER A 510 8.62 -5.77 -19.75
C SER A 510 7.88 -6.37 -20.95
N TYR A 511 7.35 -7.59 -20.79
CA TYR A 511 6.73 -8.30 -21.93
C TYR A 511 5.50 -7.57 -22.49
N GLN A 512 4.63 -7.06 -21.60
CA GLN A 512 3.40 -6.34 -21.97
C GLN A 512 3.61 -4.83 -22.09
N GLY A 513 4.52 -4.23 -21.31
CA GLY A 513 4.79 -2.78 -21.32
C GLY A 513 3.80 -1.88 -20.57
N ALA A 514 2.85 -2.46 -19.82
CA ALA A 514 1.94 -1.72 -18.95
C ALA A 514 2.69 -1.17 -17.73
N LEU A 515 2.46 0.09 -17.34
CA LEU A 515 3.30 0.78 -16.34
C LEU A 515 3.44 0.05 -14.99
N PHE A 516 2.39 -0.63 -14.51
CA PHE A 516 2.44 -1.36 -13.24
C PHE A 516 3.61 -2.35 -13.13
N THR A 517 4.00 -2.95 -14.27
CA THR A 517 5.12 -3.91 -14.38
C THR A 517 6.51 -3.30 -14.15
N TYR A 518 6.59 -1.98 -13.92
CA TYR A 518 7.79 -1.21 -13.60
C TYR A 518 7.69 -0.48 -12.23
N GLN A 519 6.59 -0.66 -11.50
CA GLN A 519 6.22 0.20 -10.36
C GLN A 519 5.94 -0.58 -9.06
N PHE A 520 5.38 -1.79 -9.15
CA PHE A 520 4.88 -2.52 -7.98
C PHE A 520 5.94 -2.87 -6.92
N ALA A 521 7.19 -3.09 -7.31
CA ALA A 521 8.26 -3.40 -6.35
C ALA A 521 8.83 -2.13 -5.73
N SER A 522 8.83 -1.02 -6.47
CA SER A 522 9.27 0.30 -6.01
C SER A 522 8.45 0.84 -4.82
N VAL A 523 7.24 0.30 -4.59
CA VAL A 523 6.47 0.54 -3.35
C VAL A 523 7.25 0.12 -2.10
N TRP A 524 8.03 -0.96 -2.19
CA TRP A 524 8.86 -1.51 -1.10
C TRP A 524 10.37 -1.37 -1.36
N LEU A 525 10.79 -0.76 -2.47
CA LEU A 525 12.20 -0.64 -2.86
C LEU A 525 12.54 0.80 -3.28
N ASP A 526 13.48 1.40 -2.53
CA ASP A 526 14.10 2.68 -2.84
C ASP A 526 15.08 2.51 -4.02
N THR A 527 14.52 2.35 -5.21
CA THR A 527 15.28 1.96 -6.41
C THR A 527 16.38 2.95 -6.80
N ASP A 528 16.23 4.25 -6.46
CA ASP A 528 17.25 5.28 -6.68
C ASP A 528 18.52 4.96 -5.87
N ARG A 529 18.32 4.60 -4.59
CA ARG A 529 19.40 4.22 -3.68
C ARG A 529 20.04 2.87 -3.96
N LEU A 530 19.33 1.95 -4.63
CA LEU A 530 19.88 0.63 -4.98
C LEU A 530 20.98 0.71 -6.06
N GLY A 531 20.92 1.71 -6.95
CA GLY A 531 21.85 1.82 -8.07
C GLY A 531 21.74 0.65 -9.06
N SER A 532 22.89 0.24 -9.64
CA SER A 532 22.96 -0.88 -10.59
C SER A 532 23.18 -2.23 -9.89
N ASP A 533 22.39 -3.23 -10.25
CA ASP A 533 22.59 -4.58 -9.73
C ASP A 533 23.76 -5.34 -10.38
N ASN A 534 24.34 -6.30 -9.66
CA ASN A 534 25.52 -7.07 -10.09
C ASN A 534 25.19 -8.24 -11.05
N HIS A 535 24.12 -8.15 -11.83
CA HIS A 535 23.68 -9.23 -12.73
C HIS A 535 24.74 -9.54 -13.81
N PRO A 536 25.23 -10.79 -13.92
CA PRO A 536 26.56 -11.13 -14.46
C PRO A 536 26.79 -10.85 -15.95
N THR A 537 25.76 -10.44 -16.70
CA THR A 537 25.86 -10.11 -18.13
C THR A 537 25.06 -8.87 -18.56
N LYS A 538 24.17 -8.37 -17.68
CA LYS A 538 23.19 -7.32 -17.99
C LYS A 538 22.75 -6.60 -16.69
N PRO A 539 23.64 -5.83 -16.04
CA PRO A 539 23.27 -5.00 -14.91
C PRO A 539 22.14 -4.04 -15.29
N ILE A 540 21.26 -3.73 -14.33
CA ILE A 540 20.18 -2.75 -14.46
C ILE A 540 20.23 -1.81 -13.26
N ASP A 541 20.29 -0.52 -13.56
CA ASP A 541 19.79 0.55 -12.68
C ASP A 541 18.26 0.57 -12.81
N PHE A 542 17.55 0.12 -11.77
CA PHE A 542 16.10 -0.08 -11.85
C PHE A 542 15.33 1.24 -11.81
N PHE A 543 15.86 2.25 -11.10
CA PHE A 543 15.26 3.58 -11.05
C PHE A 543 15.26 4.22 -12.43
N GLU A 544 16.42 4.32 -13.06
CA GLU A 544 16.57 4.90 -14.39
C GLU A 544 15.89 4.04 -15.48
N ASN A 545 15.78 2.72 -15.28
CA ASN A 545 14.99 1.86 -16.17
C ASN A 545 13.49 2.17 -16.11
N THR A 546 12.93 2.31 -14.90
CA THR A 546 11.52 2.70 -14.71
C THR A 546 11.26 4.14 -15.16
N ARG A 547 12.16 5.08 -14.89
CA ARG A 547 12.10 6.45 -15.45
C ARG A 547 12.02 6.45 -16.96
N ARG A 548 12.84 5.66 -17.65
CA ARG A 548 12.79 5.51 -19.12
C ARG A 548 11.46 4.89 -19.60
N ALA A 549 10.89 3.93 -18.88
CA ALA A 549 9.57 3.37 -19.19
C ALA A 549 8.42 4.39 -19.03
N ILE A 550 8.48 5.21 -17.97
CA ILE A 550 7.57 6.33 -17.72
C ILE A 550 7.68 7.38 -18.83
N GLN A 551 8.90 7.86 -19.11
CA GLN A 551 9.18 8.84 -20.16
C GLN A 551 8.74 8.32 -21.54
N ALA A 552 9.01 7.05 -21.86
CA ALA A 552 8.57 6.42 -23.12
C ALA A 552 7.03 6.36 -23.24
N THR A 553 6.33 6.11 -22.13
CA THR A 553 4.86 6.09 -22.06
C THR A 553 4.26 7.49 -22.21
N ARG A 554 4.80 8.49 -21.50
CA ARG A 554 4.39 9.89 -21.62
C ARG A 554 4.67 10.45 -23.01
N ASN A 555 5.84 10.19 -23.58
CA ASN A 555 6.22 10.66 -24.91
C ASN A 555 5.37 10.00 -26.01
N TYR A 556 4.93 8.75 -25.82
CA TYR A 556 3.96 8.10 -26.71
C TYR A 556 2.58 8.79 -26.66
N ALA A 557 2.10 9.13 -25.46
CA ALA A 557 0.84 9.88 -25.29
C ALA A 557 0.92 11.29 -25.91
N ILE A 558 2.03 12.01 -25.72
CA ILE A 558 2.28 13.34 -26.30
C ILE A 558 2.37 13.29 -27.83
N ALA A 559 3.04 12.27 -28.39
CA ALA A 559 3.13 12.09 -29.84
C ALA A 559 1.77 11.75 -30.48
N ASN A 560 0.85 11.19 -29.70
CA ASN A 560 -0.56 10.94 -30.00
C ASN A 560 -0.84 10.42 -31.43
N THR A 561 -0.02 9.49 -31.93
CA THR A 561 -0.09 9.03 -33.33
C THR A 561 -1.34 8.20 -33.65
N THR A 562 -2.12 7.85 -32.63
CA THR A 562 -3.44 7.20 -32.70
C THR A 562 -4.61 8.19 -32.61
N ASN A 563 -4.36 9.50 -32.46
CA ASN A 563 -5.36 10.58 -32.36
C ASN A 563 -6.40 10.34 -31.26
N ARG A 564 -5.94 10.11 -30.02
CA ARG A 564 -6.75 10.02 -28.81
C ARG A 564 -7.18 11.39 -28.32
N ASP A 565 -8.47 11.60 -28.12
CA ASP A 565 -8.98 12.80 -27.47
C ASP A 565 -8.59 12.84 -25.98
N THR A 566 -8.49 11.67 -25.33
CA THR A 566 -8.21 11.56 -23.88
C THR A 566 -6.88 12.18 -23.46
N TRP A 567 -5.87 12.17 -24.34
CA TRP A 567 -4.51 12.64 -24.05
C TRP A 567 -4.29 14.14 -24.35
N PHE A 568 -5.28 14.84 -24.91
CA PHE A 568 -5.23 16.28 -25.24
C PHE A 568 -3.91 16.76 -25.89
N GLY A 569 -3.77 16.47 -27.19
CA GLY A 569 -2.56 16.82 -27.96
C GLY A 569 -2.30 18.33 -28.06
N GLY A 570 -1.04 18.74 -27.88
CA GLY A 570 -0.61 20.13 -28.01
C GLY A 570 0.55 20.47 -27.08
N ALA A 571 0.87 21.77 -27.00
CA ALA A 571 1.98 22.27 -26.17
C ALA A 571 1.61 22.53 -24.69
N GLY A 572 0.51 21.97 -24.17
CA GLY A 572 0.05 22.34 -22.82
C GLY A 572 -1.17 21.61 -22.23
N ALA A 573 -1.31 20.29 -22.39
CA ALA A 573 -2.31 19.51 -21.64
C ALA A 573 -1.97 18.01 -21.44
N THR A 574 -0.68 17.67 -21.42
CA THR A 574 0.04 16.95 -20.33
C THR A 574 -0.55 15.70 -19.63
N ARG A 575 -1.70 15.16 -20.03
CA ARG A 575 -2.33 13.95 -19.44
C ARG A 575 -1.79 12.67 -20.08
N TRP A 576 -1.22 11.80 -19.26
CA TRP A 576 -0.68 10.50 -19.65
C TRP A 576 -0.93 9.47 -18.55
N GLY A 577 -0.55 8.21 -18.77
CA GLY A 577 -0.69 7.11 -17.82
C GLY A 577 -1.41 5.95 -18.48
N ILE A 578 -0.67 4.90 -18.84
CA ILE A 578 -1.21 3.74 -19.58
C ILE A 578 -0.75 2.47 -18.87
N SER A 579 -1.69 1.73 -18.30
CA SER A 579 -1.43 0.54 -17.48
C SER A 579 -2.59 -0.45 -17.53
N ALA A 580 -2.56 -1.51 -16.72
CA ALA A 580 -3.69 -2.42 -16.59
C ALA A 580 -4.88 -1.78 -15.86
N THR A 581 -6.09 -2.00 -16.36
CA THR A 581 -7.32 -1.41 -15.79
C THR A 581 -8.59 -2.04 -16.37
N ALA A 582 -9.75 -1.74 -15.78
CA ALA A 582 -11.05 -1.97 -16.38
C ALA A 582 -11.37 -0.93 -17.47
N GLY A 583 -12.04 -1.35 -18.54
CA GLY A 583 -12.54 -0.47 -19.60
C GLY A 583 -14.07 -0.30 -19.59
N PRO A 584 -14.62 0.60 -20.44
CA PRO A 584 -16.04 1.02 -20.45
C PRO A 584 -17.11 -0.08 -20.58
N PHE A 585 -16.73 -1.31 -20.94
CA PHE A 585 -17.63 -2.42 -21.19
C PHE A 585 -17.40 -3.61 -20.24
N GLY A 586 -16.77 -3.37 -19.08
CA GLY A 586 -16.52 -4.39 -18.06
C GLY A 586 -15.42 -5.40 -18.41
N PHE A 587 -14.65 -5.13 -19.47
CA PHE A 587 -13.44 -5.89 -19.80
C PHE A 587 -12.24 -5.31 -19.07
N TYR A 588 -11.42 -6.15 -18.44
CA TYR A 588 -10.12 -5.77 -17.90
C TYR A 588 -9.03 -6.02 -18.97
N PHE A 589 -8.09 -5.10 -19.11
CA PHE A 589 -7.00 -5.18 -20.07
C PHE A 589 -5.69 -4.66 -19.47
N ALA A 590 -4.56 -5.26 -19.86
CA ALA A 590 -3.24 -4.68 -19.65
C ALA A 590 -2.93 -3.72 -20.81
N ASP A 591 -3.21 -2.43 -20.64
CA ASP A 591 -2.92 -1.43 -21.66
C ASP A 591 -1.49 -0.92 -21.54
N ALA A 592 -0.84 -0.64 -22.68
CA ALA A 592 0.57 -0.31 -22.74
C ALA A 592 0.90 0.66 -23.87
N ALA A 593 1.85 1.57 -23.60
CA ALA A 593 2.50 2.33 -24.66
C ALA A 593 3.38 1.39 -25.52
N ARG A 594 3.25 1.48 -26.85
CA ARG A 594 4.04 0.62 -27.77
C ARG A 594 5.56 0.71 -27.57
N PRO A 595 6.17 1.87 -27.25
CA PRO A 595 7.59 1.95 -26.92
C PRO A 595 7.99 1.31 -25.57
N ALA A 596 7.04 0.95 -24.70
CA ALA A 596 7.29 0.30 -23.42
C ALA A 596 7.15 -1.24 -23.45
N ALA A 597 6.66 -1.82 -24.55
CA ALA A 597 6.39 -3.26 -24.65
C ALA A 597 7.46 -4.01 -25.47
N LEU A 598 7.87 -5.20 -25.02
CA LEU A 598 8.56 -6.15 -25.91
C LEU A 598 7.61 -6.71 -26.96
N ASN A 599 6.42 -7.17 -26.54
CA ASN A 599 5.47 -7.85 -27.43
C ASN A 599 4.60 -6.87 -28.21
N ILE A 600 5.12 -6.42 -29.35
CA ILE A 600 4.33 -5.64 -30.33
C ILE A 600 3.43 -6.59 -31.13
N ASN A 601 2.33 -7.04 -30.52
CA ASN A 601 1.30 -7.84 -31.20
C ASN A 601 0.60 -6.96 -32.26
N GLN A 602 0.90 -7.18 -33.53
CA GLN A 602 0.52 -6.26 -34.61
C GLN A 602 -0.98 -6.28 -34.96
N ASP A 603 -1.68 -7.38 -34.61
CA ASP A 603 -3.09 -7.60 -34.95
C ASP A 603 -4.10 -6.90 -34.01
N ASN A 604 -3.64 -6.28 -32.91
CA ASN A 604 -4.46 -5.56 -31.94
C ASN A 604 -3.77 -4.25 -31.50
N PRO A 605 -4.52 -3.19 -31.15
CA PRO A 605 -3.94 -2.05 -30.47
C PRO A 605 -3.61 -2.40 -29.01
N LEU A 606 -2.47 -1.89 -28.51
CA LEU A 606 -2.00 -2.09 -27.15
C LEU A 606 -2.70 -1.17 -26.14
N GLU A 607 -3.39 -0.13 -26.62
CA GLU A 607 -4.19 0.81 -25.83
C GLU A 607 -5.49 1.17 -26.57
N VAL A 608 -6.44 1.80 -25.88
CA VAL A 608 -7.69 2.34 -26.47
C VAL A 608 -8.03 3.75 -25.98
N GLY A 609 -7.01 4.60 -25.83
CA GLY A 609 -7.13 5.97 -25.30
C GLY A 609 -7.34 6.05 -23.79
N THR A 610 -7.73 4.96 -23.13
CA THR A 610 -7.90 4.90 -21.68
C THR A 610 -6.64 5.34 -20.93
N VAL A 611 -6.84 6.24 -19.96
CA VAL A 611 -5.81 6.74 -19.05
C VAL A 611 -6.06 6.21 -17.64
N THR A 612 -5.00 5.81 -16.95
CA THR A 612 -5.00 5.26 -15.60
C THR A 612 -4.32 6.21 -14.60
N PRO A 613 -5.05 7.07 -13.86
CA PRO A 613 -4.47 8.00 -12.89
C PRO A 613 -3.59 7.31 -11.85
N TYR A 614 -3.94 6.10 -11.42
CA TYR A 614 -3.14 5.35 -10.44
C TYR A 614 -1.71 5.10 -10.91
N ALA A 615 -1.50 4.85 -12.21
CA ALA A 615 -0.18 4.59 -12.78
C ALA A 615 0.66 5.87 -12.90
N VAL A 616 0.01 7.04 -12.90
CA VAL A 616 0.67 8.35 -12.80
C VAL A 616 1.11 8.59 -11.37
N GLY A 617 0.24 8.37 -10.37
CA GLY A 617 0.61 8.43 -8.96
C GLY A 617 1.71 7.43 -8.60
N SER A 618 1.64 6.22 -9.15
CA SER A 618 2.68 5.18 -9.01
C SER A 618 4.01 5.50 -9.72
N SER A 619 4.09 6.61 -10.45
CA SER A 619 5.33 7.11 -11.09
C SER A 619 6.04 8.21 -10.28
N ILE A 620 5.44 8.69 -9.19
CA ILE A 620 5.85 9.97 -8.59
C ILE A 620 7.23 9.96 -7.93
N ALA A 621 7.67 8.83 -7.36
CA ALA A 621 9.03 8.72 -6.81
C ALA A 621 10.11 8.74 -7.91
N HIS A 622 9.79 8.35 -9.14
CA HIS A 622 10.71 8.28 -10.29
C HIS A 622 10.72 9.54 -11.15
N GLU A 623 9.54 10.12 -11.40
CA GLU A 623 9.34 11.27 -12.28
C GLU A 623 8.33 12.26 -11.66
N PRO A 624 8.64 12.87 -10.49
CA PRO A 624 7.67 13.63 -9.72
C PRO A 624 7.05 14.78 -10.51
N GLN A 625 7.86 15.55 -11.22
CA GLN A 625 7.38 16.68 -12.04
C GLN A 625 6.41 16.23 -13.16
N LEU A 626 6.63 15.06 -13.75
CA LEU A 626 5.78 14.53 -14.83
C LEU A 626 4.49 13.92 -14.29
N ALA A 627 4.55 13.34 -13.08
CA ALA A 627 3.41 12.77 -12.37
C ALA A 627 2.50 13.86 -11.79
N ILE A 628 3.05 14.81 -11.02
CA ILE A 628 2.33 15.91 -10.37
C ILE A 628 1.54 16.73 -11.39
N GLU A 629 2.17 17.18 -12.49
CA GLU A 629 1.50 17.93 -13.56
C GLU A 629 0.35 17.13 -14.20
N SER A 630 0.53 15.82 -14.41
CA SER A 630 -0.51 14.97 -15.02
C SER A 630 -1.68 14.70 -14.06
N LEU A 631 -1.41 14.43 -12.77
CA LEU A 631 -2.43 14.32 -11.72
C LEU A 631 -3.19 15.63 -11.52
N TRP A 632 -2.48 16.75 -11.45
CA TRP A 632 -3.06 18.08 -11.28
C TRP A 632 -4.05 18.40 -12.41
N ARG A 633 -3.64 18.16 -13.66
CA ARG A 633 -4.49 18.32 -14.84
C ARG A 633 -5.62 17.30 -14.92
N MET A 634 -5.59 16.20 -14.17
CA MET A 634 -6.76 15.31 -14.01
C MET A 634 -7.72 15.81 -12.93
N ALA A 635 -7.21 16.36 -11.83
CA ALA A 635 -8.04 16.90 -10.76
C ALA A 635 -8.78 18.19 -11.15
N ARG A 636 -8.17 19.04 -11.99
CA ARG A 636 -8.81 20.30 -12.42
C ARG A 636 -9.92 20.08 -13.46
N HIS A 637 -11.15 20.35 -13.03
CA HIS A 637 -12.36 20.41 -13.87
C HIS A 637 -12.19 21.34 -15.10
N GLU A 638 -11.47 22.46 -14.97
CA GLU A 638 -11.26 23.43 -16.06
C GLU A 638 -10.45 22.86 -17.23
N ASP A 639 -9.37 22.11 -16.99
CA ASP A 639 -8.58 21.50 -18.07
C ASP A 639 -9.38 20.40 -18.82
N LEU A 640 -10.48 19.91 -18.24
CA LEU A 640 -11.40 18.96 -18.89
C LEU A 640 -12.47 19.70 -19.73
N ASN A 641 -12.78 20.96 -19.40
CA ASN A 641 -13.98 21.64 -19.87
C ASN A 641 -13.79 22.50 -21.12
N GLN A 642 -13.86 21.83 -22.27
CA GLN A 642 -14.52 22.42 -23.44
C GLN A 642 -15.89 21.77 -23.74
N ASP A 643 -16.20 20.61 -23.15
CA ASP A 643 -17.35 19.77 -23.56
C ASP A 643 -18.24 19.25 -22.41
N GLY A 644 -17.95 19.55 -21.14
CA GLY A 644 -18.71 19.04 -19.98
C GLY A 644 -18.35 17.58 -19.63
N LYS A 645 -17.18 17.40 -18.97
CA LYS A 645 -16.57 16.09 -18.71
C LYS A 645 -16.53 15.77 -17.19
N PRO A 646 -16.42 14.49 -16.78
CA PRO A 646 -16.52 14.08 -15.37
C PRO A 646 -15.32 14.51 -14.53
N ASP A 647 -15.56 14.87 -13.26
CA ASP A 647 -14.47 15.01 -12.29
C ASP A 647 -13.78 13.67 -12.08
N LEU A 648 -12.45 13.72 -12.07
CA LEU A 648 -11.60 12.53 -11.95
C LEU A 648 -11.05 12.37 -10.52
N LEU A 649 -11.05 13.44 -9.71
CA LEU A 649 -10.78 13.38 -8.28
C LEU A 649 -12.09 13.25 -7.52
N HIS A 650 -12.20 12.20 -6.73
CA HIS A 650 -13.42 11.70 -6.13
C HIS A 650 -13.30 11.81 -4.59
N PRO A 651 -14.25 12.46 -3.89
CA PRO A 651 -14.06 13.04 -2.54
C PRO A 651 -13.85 12.04 -1.39
N ARG A 652 -13.88 10.73 -1.66
CA ARG A 652 -13.62 9.66 -0.67
C ARG A 652 -12.48 8.68 -1.00
N PHE A 653 -12.12 8.45 -2.27
CA PHE A 653 -11.17 7.38 -2.68
C PHE A 653 -9.99 7.88 -3.53
N GLY A 654 -9.85 9.19 -3.75
CA GLY A 654 -8.75 9.74 -4.55
C GLY A 654 -9.15 9.81 -6.01
N PHE A 655 -8.31 9.33 -6.93
CA PHE A 655 -8.68 9.33 -8.35
C PHE A 655 -9.60 8.17 -8.73
N VAL A 656 -10.41 8.38 -9.77
CA VAL A 656 -11.02 7.28 -10.55
C VAL A 656 -9.93 6.32 -11.06
N ASP A 657 -10.21 5.02 -11.10
CA ASP A 657 -9.27 3.97 -11.55
C ASP A 657 -8.75 4.24 -12.97
N ALA A 658 -9.68 4.60 -13.86
CA ALA A 658 -9.38 4.99 -15.23
C ALA A 658 -10.47 5.88 -15.84
N PHE A 659 -10.14 6.53 -16.94
CA PHE A 659 -11.10 7.27 -17.78
C PHE A 659 -10.72 7.22 -19.26
N THR A 660 -11.71 7.45 -20.13
CA THR A 660 -11.50 7.62 -21.58
C THR A 660 -12.54 8.54 -22.19
N LEU A 661 -12.13 9.33 -23.17
CA LEU A 661 -12.99 10.05 -24.11
C LEU A 661 -13.22 9.22 -25.39
N ASP A 662 -12.29 8.30 -25.68
CA ASP A 662 -12.20 7.49 -26.89
C ASP A 662 -13.06 6.20 -26.83
N ILE A 663 -14.21 6.25 -26.16
CA ILE A 663 -15.05 5.08 -25.82
C ILE A 663 -15.46 4.24 -27.05
N ALA A 664 -15.56 4.85 -28.23
CA ALA A 664 -15.85 4.18 -29.49
C ALA A 664 -14.77 3.17 -29.91
N ASP A 665 -13.50 3.42 -29.57
CA ASP A 665 -12.37 2.54 -29.88
C ASP A 665 -12.17 1.46 -28.81
N ALA A 666 -12.49 1.76 -27.54
CA ALA A 666 -12.55 0.75 -26.48
C ALA A 666 -13.53 -0.39 -26.84
N ALA A 667 -14.63 -0.08 -27.54
CA ALA A 667 -15.58 -1.07 -28.03
C ALA A 667 -14.98 -2.02 -29.08
N LEU A 668 -14.04 -1.56 -29.90
CA LEU A 668 -13.43 -2.37 -30.97
C LEU A 668 -12.61 -3.54 -30.40
N ARG A 669 -11.95 -3.33 -29.26
CA ARG A 669 -11.04 -4.31 -28.63
C ARG A 669 -11.78 -5.42 -27.86
N GLY A 670 -12.98 -5.15 -27.35
CA GLY A 670 -13.89 -6.17 -26.80
C GLY A 670 -14.55 -7.07 -27.85
N GLY A 671 -14.46 -6.71 -29.14
CA GLY A 671 -15.20 -7.30 -30.25
C GLY A 671 -14.76 -8.71 -30.66
N SER A 672 -15.16 -9.74 -29.91
CA SER A 672 -15.07 -11.15 -30.32
C SER A 672 -16.07 -11.54 -31.42
N GLY A 673 -16.05 -10.81 -32.54
CA GLY A 673 -16.84 -11.10 -33.75
C GLY A 673 -17.79 -9.98 -34.18
N GLY A 674 -17.25 -8.83 -34.62
CA GLY A 674 -17.89 -7.89 -35.55
C GLY A 674 -19.12 -7.07 -35.09
N ASN A 675 -19.94 -7.59 -34.17
CA ASN A 675 -21.29 -7.10 -33.93
C ASN A 675 -21.48 -6.31 -32.61
N ILE A 676 -20.41 -6.07 -31.84
CA ILE A 676 -20.45 -5.25 -30.61
C ILE A 676 -19.78 -3.89 -30.88
N ARG A 677 -20.28 -3.16 -31.87
CA ARG A 677 -20.31 -1.69 -31.83
C ARG A 677 -21.65 -1.31 -31.20
N PRO A 678 -21.72 -0.91 -29.91
CA PRO A 678 -22.95 -0.38 -29.35
C PRO A 678 -23.23 0.98 -29.99
N GLN A 679 -24.06 0.99 -31.04
CA GLN A 679 -24.36 2.20 -31.80
C GLN A 679 -25.01 3.25 -30.89
N GLY A 680 -24.36 4.41 -30.76
CA GLY A 680 -24.84 5.51 -29.91
C GLY A 680 -24.15 5.66 -28.55
N VAL A 681 -23.08 4.91 -28.26
CA VAL A 681 -22.19 5.23 -27.13
C VAL A 681 -21.15 6.27 -27.58
N THR A 682 -21.28 7.49 -27.08
CA THR A 682 -20.45 8.66 -27.42
C THR A 682 -20.31 9.56 -26.20
N GLY A 683 -19.12 10.09 -25.95
CA GLY A 683 -18.82 10.96 -24.80
C GLY A 683 -17.82 10.34 -23.82
N PRO A 684 -17.52 11.04 -22.71
CA PRO A 684 -16.59 10.58 -21.69
C PRO A 684 -17.10 9.35 -20.93
N TRP A 685 -16.17 8.59 -20.38
CA TRP A 685 -16.40 7.55 -19.38
C TRP A 685 -15.29 7.59 -18.33
N ALA A 686 -15.63 7.31 -17.07
CA ALA A 686 -14.70 7.12 -15.98
C ALA A 686 -15.12 5.92 -15.11
N ASN A 687 -14.16 5.22 -14.51
CA ASN A 687 -14.42 4.18 -13.52
C ASN A 687 -14.28 4.71 -12.09
N SER A 688 -15.40 5.06 -11.47
CA SER A 688 -15.49 5.43 -10.04
C SER A 688 -15.23 4.30 -9.05
N ASN A 689 -14.94 3.07 -9.52
CA ASN A 689 -14.76 1.90 -8.67
C ASN A 689 -13.27 1.61 -8.47
N GLY A 690 -12.82 1.65 -7.21
CA GLY A 690 -11.45 1.32 -6.86
C GLY A 690 -11.16 -0.19 -6.94
N TYR A 691 -9.90 -0.49 -7.21
CA TYR A 691 -9.29 -1.82 -7.10
C TYR A 691 -8.11 -1.77 -6.13
N ALA A 692 -7.87 -2.87 -5.39
CA ALA A 692 -6.82 -2.90 -4.36
C ALA A 692 -5.40 -2.80 -4.93
N ILE A 693 -5.18 -3.39 -6.11
CA ILE A 693 -3.88 -3.41 -6.81
C ILE A 693 -3.54 -2.09 -7.51
N ASP A 694 -4.51 -1.19 -7.67
CA ASP A 694 -4.35 0.08 -8.37
C ASP A 694 -4.26 1.25 -7.36
N ASN A 695 -5.14 1.28 -6.35
CA ASN A 695 -5.04 2.23 -5.24
C ASN A 695 -3.77 2.02 -4.41
N GLY A 696 -3.36 0.76 -4.21
CA GLY A 696 -2.22 0.38 -3.38
C GLY A 696 -0.87 0.98 -3.76
N PRO A 697 -0.40 0.85 -5.02
CA PRO A 697 0.85 1.45 -5.47
C PRO A 697 0.75 2.97 -5.58
N MET A 698 -0.41 3.55 -5.92
CA MET A 698 -0.60 5.00 -5.90
C MET A 698 -0.41 5.56 -4.48
N LEU A 699 -1.04 4.95 -3.48
CA LEU A 699 -0.87 5.27 -2.07
C LEU A 699 0.60 5.18 -1.63
N GLY A 700 1.23 4.03 -1.87
CA GLY A 700 2.59 3.76 -1.41
C GLY A 700 3.65 4.61 -2.10
N MET A 701 3.52 4.88 -3.40
CA MET A 701 4.51 5.70 -4.13
C MET A 701 4.38 7.20 -3.81
N ILE A 702 3.17 7.70 -3.53
CA ILE A 702 2.98 9.07 -3.03
C ILE A 702 3.53 9.18 -1.61
N ASP A 703 3.29 8.20 -0.74
CA ASP A 703 3.91 8.17 0.60
C ASP A 703 5.44 8.12 0.54
N ASN A 704 6.01 7.30 -0.34
CA ASN A 704 7.45 7.20 -0.53
C ASN A 704 8.08 8.53 -0.99
N TYR A 705 7.37 9.32 -1.81
CA TYR A 705 7.80 10.66 -2.21
C TYR A 705 7.72 11.68 -1.06
N LEU A 706 6.58 11.74 -0.35
CA LEU A 706 6.35 12.72 0.73
C LEU A 706 7.14 12.42 2.01
N SER A 707 7.32 11.14 2.33
CA SER A 707 7.84 10.65 3.61
C SER A 707 9.27 10.11 3.52
N GLY A 708 9.96 10.33 2.39
CA GLY A 708 11.37 9.97 2.22
C GLY A 708 11.65 8.46 2.22
N GLN A 709 10.96 7.71 1.35
CA GLN A 709 11.12 6.26 1.17
C GLN A 709 10.81 5.44 2.44
N PHE A 710 9.82 5.88 3.22
CA PHE A 710 9.43 5.28 4.50
C PHE A 710 9.11 3.78 4.43
N ILE A 711 8.22 3.35 3.53
CA ILE A 711 7.85 1.94 3.37
C ILE A 711 9.04 1.08 2.89
N PRO A 712 9.85 1.49 1.89
CA PRO A 712 11.10 0.82 1.54
C PRO A 712 12.11 0.73 2.68
N GLY A 713 12.28 1.79 3.50
CA GLY A 713 13.15 1.77 4.67
C GLY A 713 12.72 0.70 5.68
N LEU A 714 11.41 0.62 5.96
CA LEU A 714 10.84 -0.44 6.79
C LEU A 714 11.07 -1.83 6.18
N PHE A 715 10.75 -2.04 4.90
CA PHE A 715 10.92 -3.34 4.23
C PHE A 715 12.39 -3.80 4.20
N ALA A 716 13.30 -2.89 3.82
CA ALA A 716 14.73 -3.15 3.74
C ALA A 716 15.40 -3.33 5.11
N SER A 717 14.78 -2.91 6.21
CA SER A 717 15.30 -3.15 7.56
C SER A 717 15.14 -4.61 8.03
N HIS A 718 14.26 -5.41 7.41
CA HIS A 718 14.14 -6.83 7.74
C HIS A 718 15.45 -7.58 7.40
N PRO A 719 16.11 -8.26 8.37
CA PRO A 719 17.46 -8.78 8.18
C PRO A 719 17.66 -9.68 6.95
N GLY A 720 16.68 -10.53 6.63
CA GLY A 720 16.73 -11.37 5.44
C GLY A 720 16.66 -10.58 4.12
N ILE A 721 15.88 -9.49 4.08
CA ILE A 721 15.79 -8.63 2.89
C ILE A 721 17.10 -7.89 2.70
N ARG A 722 17.68 -7.33 3.78
CA ARG A 722 18.92 -6.55 3.66
C ARG A 722 20.10 -7.39 3.17
N VAL A 723 20.26 -8.62 3.66
CA VAL A 723 21.27 -9.56 3.15
C VAL A 723 21.07 -9.84 1.66
N ALA A 724 19.83 -10.04 1.21
CA ALA A 724 19.53 -10.26 -0.20
C ALA A 724 19.75 -9.00 -1.07
N LEU A 725 19.52 -7.80 -0.53
CA LEU A 725 19.84 -6.54 -1.20
C LEU A 725 21.35 -6.33 -1.33
N ASN A 726 22.13 -6.50 -0.25
CA ASN A 726 23.61 -6.45 -0.31
C ASN A 726 24.21 -7.55 -1.23
N GLU A 727 23.59 -8.74 -1.36
CA GLU A 727 24.02 -9.76 -2.35
C GLU A 727 23.83 -9.31 -3.81
N LEU A 728 22.86 -8.43 -4.09
CA LEU A 728 22.47 -8.02 -5.44
C LEU A 728 23.00 -6.64 -5.85
N PHE A 729 23.13 -5.71 -4.90
CA PHE A 729 23.47 -4.31 -5.11
C PHE A 729 24.76 -3.99 -4.32
N PRO A 730 25.95 -4.14 -4.93
CA PRO A 730 27.24 -4.15 -4.23
C PRO A 730 27.71 -2.76 -3.77
N ASP A 731 27.01 -1.70 -4.19
CA ASP A 731 27.29 -0.31 -3.82
C ASP A 731 26.46 0.13 -2.58
N LEU A 732 25.60 -0.75 -2.05
CA LEU A 732 24.89 -0.52 -0.79
C LEU A 732 25.84 -0.68 0.40
N PRO A 733 25.81 0.21 1.40
CA PRO A 733 26.66 0.07 2.58
C PRO A 733 26.29 -1.18 3.41
N PRO A 734 27.24 -1.73 4.18
CA PRO A 734 26.93 -2.71 5.22
C PRO A 734 26.08 -2.08 6.34
N VAL A 735 25.29 -2.90 7.03
CA VAL A 735 24.56 -2.49 8.25
C VAL A 735 24.72 -3.52 9.36
N VAL A 736 24.48 -3.10 10.60
CA VAL A 736 24.30 -4.01 11.74
C VAL A 736 22.85 -4.49 11.80
N LEU A 737 22.64 -5.80 11.70
CA LEU A 737 21.34 -6.47 11.78
C LEU A 737 20.92 -6.79 13.22
N ALA A 738 21.89 -7.05 14.09
CA ALA A 738 21.64 -7.37 15.49
C ALA A 738 22.87 -7.07 16.37
N THR A 739 22.63 -6.47 17.53
CA THR A 739 23.66 -6.22 18.56
C THR A 739 23.26 -6.89 19.87
N THR A 740 24.15 -7.67 20.49
CA THR A 740 23.82 -8.40 21.74
C THR A 740 24.95 -8.43 22.75
N PHE A 741 24.60 -8.56 24.04
CA PHE A 741 25.51 -8.88 25.14
C PHE A 741 25.11 -10.23 25.77
N PRO A 742 25.67 -11.37 25.31
CA PRO A 742 25.33 -12.72 25.79
C PRO A 742 25.94 -13.02 27.18
N PHE A 743 25.38 -12.37 28.19
CA PHE A 743 25.88 -12.31 29.57
C PHE A 743 25.98 -13.65 30.32
N GLU A 744 25.26 -14.70 29.89
CA GLU A 744 25.23 -16.02 30.53
C GLU A 744 26.58 -16.75 30.54
N THR A 745 27.49 -16.40 29.62
CA THR A 745 28.71 -17.17 29.34
C THR A 745 29.95 -16.28 29.22
N GLY A 746 31.04 -16.70 29.86
CA GLY A 746 32.34 -16.07 29.70
C GLY A 746 33.03 -16.45 28.38
N PRO A 747 34.02 -15.66 27.92
CA PRO A 747 34.32 -14.31 28.38
C PRO A 747 33.20 -13.33 28.01
N ASN A 748 33.07 -12.25 28.79
CA ASN A 748 32.13 -11.18 28.50
C ASN A 748 32.48 -10.54 27.15
N ARG A 749 31.45 -10.34 26.31
CA ARG A 749 31.60 -9.96 24.92
C ARG A 749 30.38 -9.19 24.42
N VAL A 750 30.59 -8.29 23.47
CA VAL A 750 29.52 -7.70 22.65
C VAL A 750 29.60 -8.33 21.26
N THR A 751 28.46 -8.66 20.67
CA THR A 751 28.37 -9.21 19.31
C THR A 751 27.61 -8.27 18.39
N PHE A 752 28.11 -8.09 17.17
CA PHE A 752 27.45 -7.36 16.09
C PHE A 752 27.32 -8.29 14.90
N GLN A 753 26.10 -8.54 14.44
CA GLN A 753 25.83 -9.24 13.19
C GLN A 753 25.65 -8.21 12.07
N PHE A 754 26.28 -8.43 10.91
CA PHE A 754 26.24 -7.52 9.77
C PHE A 754 25.46 -8.12 8.58
N SER A 755 25.00 -7.26 7.66
CA SER A 755 24.41 -7.72 6.39
C SER A 755 25.40 -8.46 5.50
N GLU A 756 26.68 -8.08 5.54
CA GLU A 756 27.72 -8.65 4.71
C GLU A 756 29.10 -8.69 5.40
N ASN A 757 30.16 -8.99 4.65
CA ASN A 757 31.49 -9.26 5.21
C ASN A 757 32.32 -7.99 5.45
N VAL A 758 32.32 -7.52 6.70
CA VAL A 758 33.15 -6.39 7.16
C VAL A 758 34.49 -6.82 7.81
N GLN A 759 34.84 -8.11 7.78
CA GLN A 759 36.06 -8.63 8.42
C GLN A 759 37.38 -7.91 8.05
N PRO A 760 37.61 -7.42 6.81
CA PRO A 760 38.87 -6.79 6.45
C PRO A 760 39.17 -5.46 7.15
N SER A 761 38.14 -4.74 7.63
CA SER A 761 38.29 -3.45 8.31
C SER A 761 38.39 -3.59 9.83
N LEU A 762 37.66 -4.56 10.42
CA LEU A 762 37.46 -4.69 11.86
C LEU A 762 38.75 -4.89 12.69
N ALA A 763 38.97 -3.98 13.63
CA ALA A 763 39.98 -4.02 14.68
C ALA A 763 39.36 -3.83 16.08
N PRO A 764 40.04 -4.23 17.18
CA PRO A 764 39.52 -4.01 18.54
C PRO A 764 39.25 -2.54 18.90
N ALA A 765 39.89 -1.60 18.20
CA ALA A 765 39.74 -0.16 18.39
C ALA A 765 38.41 0.42 17.88
N ASP A 766 37.68 -0.31 17.03
CA ASP A 766 36.42 0.17 16.48
C ASP A 766 35.27 0.09 17.50
N LEU A 767 35.42 -0.68 18.59
CA LEU A 767 34.44 -0.73 19.66
C LEU A 767 34.77 0.26 20.79
N VAL A 768 34.01 1.35 20.84
CA VAL A 768 34.03 2.30 21.97
C VAL A 768 33.17 1.73 23.10
N LEU A 769 33.80 0.98 24.01
CA LEU A 769 33.16 0.43 25.22
C LEU A 769 33.39 1.35 26.43
N THR A 770 32.33 2.00 26.92
CA THR A 770 32.38 2.95 28.03
C THR A 770 31.64 2.43 29.26
N ASN A 771 32.31 2.36 30.41
CA ASN A 771 31.65 2.14 31.71
C ASN A 771 30.99 3.47 32.15
N LEU A 772 29.66 3.50 32.12
CA LEU A 772 28.85 4.68 32.46
C LEU A 772 28.78 4.94 33.98
N THR A 773 29.10 3.95 34.82
CA THR A 773 29.17 4.14 36.29
C THR A 773 30.42 4.93 36.68
N THR A 774 31.57 4.66 36.06
CA THR A 774 32.82 5.40 36.31
C THR A 774 33.05 6.57 35.36
N ALA A 775 32.36 6.58 34.21
CA ALA A 775 32.62 7.43 33.05
C ALA A 775 34.01 7.21 32.40
N ALA A 776 34.52 5.98 32.46
CA ALA A 776 35.78 5.58 31.84
C ALA A 776 35.56 4.67 30.62
N THR A 777 36.25 4.97 29.51
CA THR A 777 36.34 4.09 28.35
C THR A 777 37.31 2.94 28.65
N ILE A 778 36.95 1.72 28.26
CA ILE A 778 37.83 0.56 28.31
C ILE A 778 38.89 0.69 27.20
N ASP A 779 40.15 0.46 27.54
CA ASP A 779 41.26 0.45 26.57
C ASP A 779 41.06 -0.68 25.54
N PRO A 780 41.04 -0.39 24.22
CA PRO A 780 40.93 -1.40 23.18
C PRO A 780 42.00 -2.49 23.21
N ALA A 781 43.16 -2.27 23.84
CA ALA A 781 44.15 -3.32 24.07
C ALA A 781 43.66 -4.45 25.01
N LEU A 782 42.58 -4.21 25.76
CA LEU A 782 41.88 -5.19 26.61
C LEU A 782 40.71 -5.88 25.86
N LEU A 783 40.56 -5.63 24.56
CA LEU A 783 39.56 -6.24 23.69
C LEU A 783 40.24 -7.13 22.62
N ALA A 784 39.59 -8.23 22.27
CA ALA A 784 39.94 -9.04 21.11
C ALA A 784 38.70 -9.26 20.23
N VAL A 785 38.81 -8.92 18.95
CA VAL A 785 37.75 -9.19 17.96
C VAL A 785 37.94 -10.59 17.36
N GLN A 786 36.86 -11.33 17.22
CA GLN A 786 36.77 -12.53 16.38
C GLN A 786 35.59 -12.38 15.42
N TYR A 787 35.70 -12.92 14.21
CA TYR A 787 34.67 -12.81 13.18
C TYR A 787 34.24 -14.20 12.70
N ASP A 788 32.94 -14.43 12.62
CA ASP A 788 32.33 -15.58 11.95
C ASP A 788 31.78 -15.15 10.59
N SER A 789 32.45 -15.57 9.51
CA SER A 789 32.06 -15.28 8.13
C SER A 789 30.94 -16.18 7.59
N ALA A 790 30.48 -17.19 8.34
CA ALA A 790 29.28 -17.95 8.00
C ALA A 790 27.98 -17.25 8.45
N THR A 791 28.07 -16.36 9.45
CA THR A 791 26.92 -15.58 9.96
C THR A 791 27.10 -14.07 9.84
N ASN A 792 28.25 -13.60 9.36
CA ASN A 792 28.72 -12.22 9.39
C ASN A 792 28.66 -11.60 10.81
N THR A 793 29.17 -12.32 11.81
CA THR A 793 29.12 -11.87 13.21
C THR A 793 30.50 -11.55 13.78
N ALA A 794 30.73 -10.29 14.14
CA ALA A 794 31.85 -9.90 14.99
C ALA A 794 31.53 -10.16 16.47
N SER A 795 32.55 -10.56 17.22
CA SER A 795 32.52 -10.79 18.66
C SER A 795 33.71 -10.08 19.30
N PHE A 796 33.46 -8.93 19.92
CA PHE A 796 34.44 -8.18 20.70
C PHE A 796 34.43 -8.72 22.13
N ARG A 797 35.50 -9.40 22.53
CA ARG A 797 35.62 -10.08 23.82
C ARG A 797 36.59 -9.34 24.72
N TYR A 798 36.25 -9.16 25.99
CA TYR A 798 37.19 -8.66 26.98
C TYR A 798 38.24 -9.72 27.30
N THR A 799 39.51 -9.32 27.48
CA THR A 799 40.65 -10.26 27.62
C THR A 799 41.32 -10.23 28.99
N ALA A 800 41.13 -9.17 29.78
CA ALA A 800 41.65 -9.07 31.14
C ALA A 800 40.70 -9.70 32.19
N ASP A 801 41.20 -9.93 33.40
CA ASP A 801 40.45 -10.52 34.54
C ASP A 801 39.68 -11.81 34.18
N GLY A 802 40.35 -12.76 33.50
CA GLY A 802 39.73 -14.00 33.01
C GLY A 802 38.71 -13.80 31.88
N GLY A 803 38.58 -12.58 31.35
CA GLY A 803 37.54 -12.18 30.41
C GLY A 803 36.26 -11.64 31.07
N ARG A 804 36.29 -11.36 32.38
CA ARG A 804 35.20 -10.73 33.11
C ARG A 804 35.33 -9.20 33.08
N LEU A 805 34.29 -8.50 32.63
CA LEU A 805 34.22 -7.04 32.74
C LEU A 805 34.05 -6.62 34.22
N PRO A 806 34.65 -5.51 34.67
CA PRO A 806 34.34 -4.90 35.96
C PRO A 806 32.83 -4.62 36.12
N ASP A 807 32.34 -4.56 37.36
CA ASP A 807 30.94 -4.21 37.58
C ASP A 807 30.64 -2.76 37.13
N GLY A 808 29.47 -2.55 36.52
CA GLY A 808 29.06 -1.24 36.02
C GLY A 808 27.90 -1.30 35.04
N ASN A 809 27.31 -0.13 34.77
CA ASN A 809 26.51 0.08 33.56
C ASN A 809 27.48 0.37 32.40
N TYR A 810 27.19 -0.14 31.21
CA TYR A 810 28.06 -0.04 30.03
C TYR A 810 27.28 0.43 28.81
N ARG A 811 27.92 1.26 27.99
CA ARG A 811 27.54 1.53 26.60
C ARG A 811 28.64 1.01 25.69
N ALA A 812 28.29 0.17 24.73
CA ALA A 812 29.14 -0.16 23.60
C ALA A 812 28.64 0.60 22.37
N VAL A 813 29.53 1.31 21.67
CA VAL A 813 29.26 1.94 20.38
C VAL A 813 30.26 1.43 19.35
N LEU A 814 29.76 1.00 18.19
CA LEU A 814 30.53 0.70 16.98
C LEU A 814 30.28 1.86 15.99
N PRO A 815 31.21 2.82 15.85
CA PRO A 815 31.04 3.97 14.98
C PRO A 815 31.13 3.59 13.50
N ALA A 816 30.33 4.25 12.66
CA ALA A 816 30.20 3.90 11.26
C ALA A 816 31.49 4.05 10.46
N ALA A 817 32.21 5.16 10.67
CA ALA A 817 33.31 5.61 9.83
C ALA A 817 34.60 4.76 9.88
N GLY A 818 34.69 3.80 10.82
CA GLY A 818 35.85 2.89 10.92
C GLY A 818 35.63 1.52 10.25
N VAL A 819 34.38 1.10 10.10
CA VAL A 819 34.03 -0.27 9.67
C VAL A 819 33.49 -0.24 8.25
N THR A 820 34.21 -0.89 7.33
CA THR A 820 33.81 -1.04 5.93
C THR A 820 33.60 -2.49 5.52
N ASP A 821 32.83 -2.68 4.45
CA ASP A 821 32.75 -3.93 3.70
C ASP A 821 34.04 -4.23 2.89
N VAL A 822 33.95 -5.17 1.94
CA VAL A 822 35.03 -5.54 1.01
C VAL A 822 35.19 -4.53 -0.14
N GLY A 823 34.15 -3.75 -0.48
CA GLY A 823 34.19 -2.71 -1.51
C GLY A 823 34.84 -1.40 -1.02
N GLY A 824 34.82 -1.16 0.29
CA GLY A 824 35.25 0.08 0.94
C GLY A 824 34.11 0.98 1.41
N HIS A 825 32.84 0.53 1.34
CA HIS A 825 31.71 1.29 1.85
C HIS A 825 31.65 1.17 3.37
N ALA A 826 31.59 2.31 4.06
CA ALA A 826 31.43 2.36 5.51
C ALA A 826 30.01 1.91 5.93
N LEU A 827 29.86 1.48 7.18
CA LEU A 827 28.53 1.20 7.77
C LEU A 827 27.57 2.38 7.57
N GLU A 828 26.29 2.07 7.37
CA GLU A 828 25.26 3.09 7.14
C GLU A 828 25.04 4.02 8.35
N SER A 829 25.26 3.52 9.58
CA SER A 829 25.08 4.29 10.82
C SER A 829 25.80 3.64 12.01
N ASP A 830 26.05 4.46 13.06
CA ASP A 830 26.60 4.00 14.33
C ASP A 830 25.65 2.99 15.00
N SER A 831 26.18 1.86 15.48
CA SER A 831 25.41 0.89 16.27
C SER A 831 25.77 0.98 17.75
N ALA A 832 24.76 1.07 18.63
CA ALA A 832 24.96 1.18 20.07
C ALA A 832 24.11 0.18 20.87
N ILE A 833 24.65 -0.30 22.00
CA ILE A 833 23.92 -1.09 22.99
C ILE A 833 24.29 -0.67 24.41
N ASP A 834 23.27 -0.49 25.25
CA ASP A 834 23.42 -0.30 26.70
C ASP A 834 23.17 -1.64 27.42
N PHE A 835 24.06 -1.98 28.36
CA PHE A 835 23.95 -3.17 29.20
C PHE A 835 24.53 -2.92 30.59
N PHE A 836 24.58 -3.95 31.43
CA PHE A 836 25.27 -3.88 32.71
C PHE A 836 25.90 -5.22 33.08
N VAL A 837 26.92 -5.15 33.93
CA VAL A 837 27.58 -6.30 34.56
C VAL A 837 27.55 -6.05 36.07
N PHE A 838 27.09 -7.03 36.85
CA PHE A 838 27.12 -6.99 38.30
C PHE A 838 27.26 -8.42 38.83
N SER A 839 28.49 -8.90 38.99
CA SER A 839 28.73 -10.30 39.37
C SER A 839 28.23 -10.56 40.79
N GLY A 840 27.39 -11.59 40.96
CA GLY A 840 26.63 -11.86 42.19
C GLY A 840 25.10 -11.66 42.07
N ASP A 841 24.64 -10.94 41.04
CA ASP A 841 23.23 -10.62 40.73
C ASP A 841 22.71 -11.57 39.64
N ALA A 842 22.37 -12.81 40.02
CA ALA A 842 21.92 -13.87 39.10
C ALA A 842 20.53 -13.59 38.53
N ASN A 843 19.63 -12.98 39.30
CA ASN A 843 18.28 -12.67 38.82
C ASN A 843 18.24 -11.38 37.94
N ARG A 844 19.31 -10.60 37.94
CA ARG A 844 19.49 -9.34 37.21
C ARG A 844 18.55 -8.21 37.64
N ASP A 845 18.13 -8.22 38.91
CA ASP A 845 17.35 -7.15 39.55
C ASP A 845 18.21 -5.92 39.94
N ARG A 846 19.54 -6.01 39.78
CA ARG A 846 20.57 -5.02 40.14
C ARG A 846 20.90 -4.96 41.64
N THR A 847 20.50 -5.96 42.44
CA THR A 847 20.73 -6.03 43.89
C THR A 847 21.20 -7.42 44.30
N VAL A 848 22.48 -7.58 44.71
CA VAL A 848 22.95 -8.89 45.20
C VAL A 848 22.29 -9.20 46.54
N ASN A 849 21.34 -10.13 46.56
CA ASN A 849 20.48 -10.37 47.72
C ASN A 849 20.22 -11.87 47.99
N ILE A 850 19.20 -12.18 48.81
CA ILE A 850 18.88 -13.55 49.20
C ILE A 850 18.23 -14.36 48.06
N GLY A 851 17.66 -13.69 47.04
CA GLY A 851 17.24 -14.31 45.79
C GLY A 851 18.41 -14.99 45.07
N ASP A 852 19.50 -14.26 44.85
CA ASP A 852 20.71 -14.76 44.19
C ASP A 852 21.41 -15.86 44.98
N PHE A 853 21.43 -15.72 46.32
CA PHE A 853 21.91 -16.78 47.19
C PHE A 853 21.08 -18.05 47.07
N SER A 854 19.75 -17.92 46.93
CA SER A 854 18.85 -19.06 46.74
C SER A 854 19.07 -19.74 45.38
N ILE A 855 19.34 -18.97 44.33
CA ILE A 855 19.71 -19.49 43.00
C ILE A 855 21.04 -20.26 43.07
N LEU A 856 22.08 -19.65 43.63
CA LEU A 856 23.39 -20.29 43.78
C LEU A 856 23.31 -21.57 44.64
N ALA A 857 22.60 -21.51 45.77
CA ALA A 857 22.46 -22.65 46.68
C ALA A 857 21.67 -23.81 46.05
N ALA A 858 20.71 -23.53 45.16
CA ALA A 858 19.97 -24.55 44.42
C ALA A 858 20.81 -25.27 43.34
N ASN A 859 21.87 -24.63 42.84
CA ASN A 859 22.73 -25.15 41.77
C ASN A 859 24.15 -25.54 42.25
N PHE A 860 24.42 -25.52 43.56
CA PHE A 860 25.75 -25.71 44.11
C PHE A 860 26.37 -27.08 43.75
N ASN A 861 27.62 -27.07 43.27
CA ASN A 861 28.35 -28.20 42.68
C ASN A 861 27.71 -28.79 41.40
N LEU A 862 26.85 -28.04 40.70
CA LEU A 862 26.35 -28.41 39.37
C LEU A 862 26.99 -27.55 38.26
N PRO A 863 26.98 -28.00 37.00
CA PRO A 863 27.31 -27.14 35.87
C PRO A 863 26.37 -25.94 35.79
N GLY A 864 26.92 -24.75 35.59
CA GLY A 864 26.20 -23.48 35.72
C GLY A 864 26.42 -22.51 34.56
N THR A 865 25.53 -21.52 34.47
CA THR A 865 25.72 -20.24 33.79
C THR A 865 25.55 -19.11 34.79
N PHE A 866 25.70 -17.86 34.36
CA PHE A 866 25.53 -16.70 35.24
C PHE A 866 24.19 -16.69 36.00
N SER A 867 23.07 -16.93 35.31
CA SER A 867 21.75 -16.98 35.94
C SER A 867 21.48 -18.24 36.78
N LEU A 868 22.44 -19.18 36.84
CA LEU A 868 22.45 -20.32 37.76
C LEU A 868 23.43 -20.13 38.93
N GLY A 869 24.15 -19.00 38.97
CA GLY A 869 25.07 -18.65 40.05
C GLY A 869 26.56 -18.90 39.75
N ASP A 870 26.95 -19.20 38.51
CA ASP A 870 28.36 -19.12 38.10
C ASP A 870 28.73 -17.66 37.77
N TYR A 871 29.22 -16.94 38.78
CA TYR A 871 29.61 -15.53 38.69
C TYR A 871 31.07 -15.34 38.24
N ASN A 872 31.84 -16.42 38.13
CA ASN A 872 33.24 -16.41 37.69
C ASN A 872 33.45 -16.94 36.26
N TYR A 873 32.41 -17.56 35.68
CA TYR A 873 32.35 -18.16 34.34
C TYR A 873 33.26 -19.38 34.13
N ASN A 874 33.50 -20.19 35.17
CA ASN A 874 34.26 -21.45 35.02
C ASN A 874 33.44 -22.65 34.55
N GLY A 875 32.10 -22.50 34.48
CA GLY A 875 31.15 -23.53 34.07
C GLY A 875 30.55 -24.35 35.21
N THR A 876 30.88 -24.05 36.47
CA THR A 876 30.37 -24.77 37.66
C THR A 876 30.07 -23.81 38.82
N THR A 877 28.85 -23.87 39.35
CA THR A 877 28.43 -23.02 40.48
C THR A 877 28.99 -23.57 41.80
N GLU A 878 30.01 -22.91 42.35
CA GLU A 878 30.78 -23.45 43.48
C GLU A 878 31.13 -22.43 44.59
N ILE A 879 32.09 -22.77 45.46
CA ILE A 879 32.50 -21.94 46.61
C ILE A 879 33.20 -20.63 46.19
N GLY A 880 33.78 -20.59 44.98
CA GLY A 880 34.29 -19.37 44.36
C GLY A 880 33.18 -18.34 44.14
N ASP A 881 32.04 -18.77 43.60
CA ASP A 881 30.89 -17.90 43.32
C ASP A 881 30.20 -17.43 44.59
N PHE A 882 30.09 -18.31 45.59
CA PHE A 882 29.61 -17.92 46.92
C PHE A 882 30.49 -16.80 47.51
N SER A 883 31.81 -16.85 47.26
CA SER A 883 32.74 -15.80 47.71
C SER A 883 32.53 -14.48 46.97
N ILE A 884 32.19 -14.50 45.68
CA ILE A 884 31.84 -13.31 44.88
C ILE A 884 30.53 -12.69 45.36
N LEU A 885 29.50 -13.52 45.58
CA LEU A 885 28.20 -13.07 46.09
C LEU A 885 28.31 -12.52 47.52
N ALA A 886 29.00 -13.23 48.42
CA ALA A 886 29.15 -12.82 49.81
C ALA A 886 29.91 -11.49 49.95
N ALA A 887 30.88 -11.21 49.07
CA ALA A 887 31.60 -9.94 49.03
C ALA A 887 30.73 -8.72 48.64
N LYS A 888 29.52 -8.95 48.12
CA LYS A 888 28.59 -7.93 47.59
C LYS A 888 27.19 -8.01 48.19
N PHE A 889 26.94 -8.93 49.13
CA PHE A 889 25.61 -9.18 49.67
C PHE A 889 25.00 -7.91 50.27
N ASN A 890 23.74 -7.64 49.94
CA ASN A 890 23.00 -6.43 50.27
C ASN A 890 23.62 -5.14 49.69
N THR A 891 24.16 -5.21 48.47
CA THR A 891 24.58 -4.03 47.67
C THR A 891 23.81 -3.95 46.35
N THR A 892 23.60 -2.72 45.87
CA THR A 892 22.97 -2.43 44.58
C THR A 892 23.99 -1.92 43.56
N LEU A 893 23.80 -2.21 42.28
CA LEU A 893 24.60 -1.61 41.22
C LEU A 893 24.30 -0.10 41.17
N PRO A 894 25.30 0.80 41.33
CA PRO A 894 25.07 2.23 41.23
C PRO A 894 24.50 2.61 39.87
N ALA A 895 23.61 3.60 39.85
CA ALA A 895 23.10 4.17 38.60
C ALA A 895 24.25 4.69 37.71
N ALA A 896 24.02 4.72 36.40
CA ALA A 896 24.94 5.38 35.48
C ALA A 896 25.13 6.84 35.91
N ARG A 897 26.38 7.33 35.89
CA ARG A 897 26.68 8.72 36.16
C ARG A 897 25.99 9.58 35.09
N PRO A 898 25.30 10.68 35.44
CA PRO A 898 24.76 11.58 34.44
C PRO A 898 25.86 12.01 33.48
N ALA A 899 25.59 11.92 32.17
CA ALA A 899 26.51 12.41 31.15
C ALA A 899 26.86 13.87 31.47
N ALA A 900 28.14 14.21 31.38
CA ALA A 900 28.55 15.60 31.52
C ALA A 900 27.84 16.39 30.40
N VAL A 901 26.99 17.34 30.77
CA VAL A 901 26.27 18.17 29.81
C VAL A 901 27.29 19.07 29.11
N ALA A 902 27.78 18.59 27.96
CA ALA A 902 28.42 19.44 27.00
C ALA A 902 27.40 20.50 26.61
N THR A 903 27.70 21.77 26.92
CA THR A 903 26.85 22.89 26.56
C THR A 903 27.00 23.19 25.08
N SER A 904 26.43 22.31 24.24
CA SER A 904 26.11 22.67 22.87
C SER A 904 25.11 23.82 22.91
N THR A 905 25.56 24.99 22.47
CA THR A 905 24.65 26.05 22.03
C THR A 905 23.69 25.41 21.02
N PRO A 906 22.36 25.57 21.13
CA PRO A 906 21.44 24.89 20.23
C PRO A 906 21.67 25.39 18.80
N ALA A 907 22.26 24.53 17.97
CA ALA A 907 22.18 24.68 16.54
C ALA A 907 20.70 24.57 16.15
N MET A 908 20.22 25.48 15.30
CA MET A 908 18.89 25.33 14.71
C MET A 908 18.85 24.00 13.93
N PRO A 909 17.71 23.30 13.86
CA PRO A 909 17.58 22.13 13.00
C PRO A 909 17.93 22.54 11.57
N ALA A 910 18.82 21.77 10.93
CA ALA A 910 19.11 21.95 9.52
C ALA A 910 17.84 21.59 8.72
N ALA A 911 17.19 22.61 8.16
CA ALA A 911 16.04 22.39 7.29
C ALA A 911 16.45 21.54 6.08
N ALA A 912 15.58 20.62 5.66
CA ALA A 912 15.77 19.84 4.44
C ALA A 912 15.95 20.77 3.21
N ASN A 913 16.59 20.24 2.17
CA ASN A 913 17.04 21.00 0.99
C ASN A 913 15.89 21.69 0.22
N SER A 914 15.50 22.87 0.65
CA SER A 914 14.64 23.79 -0.11
C SER A 914 15.50 24.84 -0.83
N GLN A 915 15.09 25.24 -2.04
CA GLN A 915 15.90 26.09 -2.91
C GLN A 915 16.05 27.55 -2.42
N PHE A 916 15.35 27.93 -1.34
CA PHE A 916 15.37 29.26 -0.72
C PHE A 916 16.71 29.63 -0.06
N ALA A 917 17.55 28.66 0.30
CA ALA A 917 18.82 28.90 1.02
C ALA A 917 19.83 29.80 0.27
N ARG A 918 19.63 30.05 -1.03
CA ARG A 918 20.52 30.91 -1.85
C ARG A 918 20.28 32.41 -1.68
N LEU A 919 19.18 32.85 -1.06
CA LEU A 919 18.82 34.27 -1.00
C LEU A 919 19.67 35.12 -0.02
N PHE A 920 20.45 34.46 0.86
CA PHE A 920 21.24 35.11 1.91
C PHE A 920 22.75 34.81 1.82
N SER A 921 23.27 34.49 0.63
CA SER A 921 24.72 34.37 0.44
C SER A 921 25.39 35.75 0.40
N ASP A 922 26.62 35.88 0.91
CA ASP A 922 27.41 37.13 0.92
C ASP A 922 27.82 37.64 -0.49
N ARG A 923 27.39 36.98 -1.57
CA ARG A 923 27.68 37.37 -2.96
C ARG A 923 26.61 38.31 -3.50
N SER A 924 27.04 39.29 -4.29
CA SER A 924 26.09 40.20 -4.93
C SER A 924 25.30 39.50 -6.05
N VAL A 925 24.04 39.91 -6.24
CA VAL A 925 23.15 39.39 -7.29
C VAL A 925 23.74 39.52 -8.71
N MET A 926 24.69 40.44 -8.91
CA MET A 926 25.38 40.65 -10.19
C MET A 926 26.39 39.53 -10.54
N GLU A 927 26.79 38.67 -9.59
CA GLU A 927 27.67 37.51 -9.85
C GLU A 927 26.91 36.24 -10.26
N LEU A 928 25.58 36.23 -10.19
CA LEU A 928 24.73 35.07 -10.52
C LEU A 928 24.15 35.11 -11.95
N LEU A 929 24.64 36.01 -12.79
CA LEU A 929 24.18 36.23 -14.17
C LEU A 929 25.36 36.15 -15.16
N GLU A 930 25.87 34.94 -15.42
CA GLU A 930 26.69 34.74 -16.63
C GLU A 930 25.81 34.77 -17.90
N PRO A 931 26.21 35.50 -18.95
CA PRO A 931 25.41 35.64 -20.15
C PRO A 931 25.58 34.42 -21.07
N VAL A 932 24.48 33.74 -21.40
CA VAL A 932 24.45 32.75 -22.49
C VAL A 932 24.47 33.49 -23.83
N SER A 933 25.67 33.90 -24.27
CA SER A 933 25.93 34.25 -25.66
C SER A 933 26.05 32.96 -26.47
N GLY A 934 25.09 32.69 -27.34
CA GLY A 934 25.10 31.48 -28.18
C GLY A 934 25.96 31.63 -29.44
N ASP A 935 26.33 30.49 -30.01
CA ASP A 935 26.25 30.24 -31.46
C ASP A 935 26.42 28.73 -31.75
N VAL A 936 25.75 28.25 -32.80
CA VAL A 936 25.71 26.86 -33.34
C VAL A 936 24.98 25.81 -32.50
#